data_AF-A0AAQ3MB44-F1
#
_entry.id   AF-A0AAQ3MB44-F1
#
_cell.length_a   1.000
_cell.length_b   1.000
_cell.length_c   1.000
_cell.angle_alpha   90.00
_cell.angle_beta   90.00
_cell.angle_gamma   90.00
#
_symmetry.space_group_name_H-M   'P 1'
#
loop_
_entity.id
_entity.type
_entity.pdbx_description
1 polymer ?
#
loop_
_entity_poly.entity_id
_entity_poly.type
_entity_poly.pdbx_seq_one_letter_code
_entity_poly.pdbx_strand_id
1 'polypeptide(L)'
;MSNSAPTQPDLSASPSETSKPVKVIGIYGLPGCGKSTLLNQLKTRLGEAHFCFFEGSAVLDSVVPGGLTHFKPLSEYAQASHRRNAINEIHRIAAKDGKTAVVAGHCMFWSATSATSIVTDKDLEIYTHIIYLDVDAHIIAERRENDASRAREYLSVGTLALWQEAELKWLRENCNKHNILLSILYNENSTNLLNHVSDMLRNFDEHNEANNMREIQAQIDTIVSRTEWETVMVVDGDRTLIAEDSGALFWEEVAKTHIFIHQTEPLKFVFNQNRLAYSHAAFRQASLLYEDLKYAVTDCAYDFWCEATANCVTLHQEMKSLVDCRRPESHVGVILVTCGHRQIWEAILKRYGLADKIKIVGNGGLLDGAVVTPAVKGALVSHLREMHDLKVWAFGDSCLDLQMLKQANEAVVVVGKDRSLSMEGALDTAINQGLIARQMLVSANVTPRLTIDRLPLFDQSKAKALISAPFLSHATDKPAGMLLTTPMRDARIKGAVLRNAHHSAGHYLAIEYVSSILGIDQHEMPHVQANKSTIGHKLHNEATTMITAIMRGGESMAFGVSEAFQNAIFKHANDPQDLTAQILQPLSAIILVDSVINSGTTIRGFVEHVRALRPLIPIVVVTGVVHRDCVVRNGLLRKLARLHRRVHLVALRESDNRFVGLGQTDTGNRLFNTTHLP
;
A
#
# COMPACT_ATOMS: atom_id res chain seq x y z
N MET A 1 30.04 -32.80 11.71
CA MET A 1 28.78 -32.52 12.42
C MET A 1 28.14 -31.34 11.70
N SER A 2 27.05 -31.62 11.00
CA SER A 2 26.50 -30.86 9.87
C SER A 2 25.64 -29.68 10.30
N ASN A 3 26.00 -28.48 9.83
CA ASN A 3 25.19 -27.27 9.85
C ASN A 3 24.11 -27.35 8.75
N SER A 4 22.83 -27.33 9.12
CA SER A 4 21.71 -27.15 8.18
C SER A 4 21.19 -25.71 8.25
N ALA A 5 21.43 -24.94 7.19
CA ALA A 5 20.81 -23.65 6.94
C ALA A 5 19.29 -23.80 6.75
N PRO A 6 18.47 -22.81 7.13
CA PRO A 6 17.04 -22.85 6.85
C PRO A 6 16.80 -22.67 5.35
N THR A 7 16.24 -23.69 4.72
CA THR A 7 15.82 -23.72 3.32
C THR A 7 14.75 -22.66 3.03
N GLN A 8 14.99 -21.82 2.02
CA GLN A 8 13.97 -20.96 1.41
C GLN A 8 12.86 -21.81 0.78
N PRO A 9 11.58 -21.42 0.88
CA PRO A 9 10.52 -22.08 0.14
C PRO A 9 10.61 -21.71 -1.35
N ASP A 10 10.62 -22.74 -2.18
CA ASP A 10 10.65 -22.69 -3.64
C ASP A 10 9.43 -21.95 -4.20
N LEU A 11 9.66 -20.92 -5.02
CA LEU A 11 8.66 -20.03 -5.62
C LEU A 11 8.11 -20.54 -6.97
N SER A 12 8.22 -21.84 -7.27
CA SER A 12 7.90 -22.39 -8.60
C SER A 12 6.77 -23.42 -8.65
N ALA A 13 5.86 -23.44 -7.67
CA ALA A 13 4.61 -24.20 -7.77
C ALA A 13 3.44 -23.28 -8.16
N SER A 14 2.97 -23.39 -9.40
CA SER A 14 1.65 -22.88 -9.81
C SER A 14 0.58 -23.48 -8.89
N PRO A 15 -0.33 -22.69 -8.28
CA PRO A 15 -1.38 -23.27 -7.45
C PRO A 15 -2.32 -24.05 -8.36
N SER A 16 -2.32 -25.37 -8.21
CA SER A 16 -3.43 -26.21 -8.62
C SER A 16 -4.73 -25.61 -8.09
N GLU A 17 -5.79 -25.54 -8.90
CA GLU A 17 -7.14 -25.14 -8.47
C GLU A 17 -7.57 -25.98 -7.26
N THR A 18 -7.36 -25.47 -6.05
CA THR A 18 -7.63 -26.19 -4.80
C THR A 18 -8.84 -25.61 -4.10
N SER A 19 -9.74 -26.52 -3.70
CA SER A 19 -10.95 -26.27 -2.92
C SER A 19 -10.72 -25.34 -1.73
N LYS A 20 -11.68 -24.43 -1.48
CA LYS A 20 -11.72 -23.53 -0.32
C LYS A 20 -11.33 -24.27 0.97
N PRO A 21 -10.35 -23.79 1.76
CA PRO A 21 -9.97 -24.43 3.01
C PRO A 21 -11.16 -24.43 3.97
N VAL A 22 -11.38 -25.58 4.62
CA VAL A 22 -12.52 -25.81 5.50
C VAL A 22 -12.34 -25.01 6.78
N LYS A 23 -13.36 -24.25 7.15
CA LYS A 23 -13.36 -23.44 8.36
C LYS A 23 -14.23 -24.09 9.42
N VAL A 24 -13.66 -24.21 10.62
CA VAL A 24 -14.38 -24.68 11.81
C VAL A 24 -14.28 -23.58 12.86
N ILE A 25 -15.45 -23.09 13.29
CA ILE A 25 -15.61 -21.93 14.15
C ILE A 25 -16.27 -22.38 15.46
N GLY A 26 -15.59 -22.19 16.58
CA GLY A 26 -16.13 -22.50 17.91
C GLY A 26 -16.91 -21.33 18.49
N ILE A 27 -18.10 -21.57 19.04
CA ILE A 27 -18.82 -20.65 19.92
C ILE A 27 -18.64 -21.14 21.36
N TYR A 28 -17.83 -20.43 22.13
CA TYR A 28 -17.35 -20.82 23.46
C TYR A 28 -17.89 -19.86 24.53
N GLY A 29 -17.73 -20.25 25.79
CA GLY A 29 -18.25 -19.52 26.96
C GLY A 29 -18.79 -20.48 28.02
N LEU A 30 -19.01 -19.97 29.22
CA LEU A 30 -19.44 -20.80 30.35
C LEU A 30 -20.86 -21.39 30.16
N PRO A 31 -21.20 -22.51 30.83
CA PRO A 31 -22.58 -22.99 30.88
C PRO A 31 -23.52 -21.91 31.42
N GLY A 32 -24.57 -21.57 30.68
CA GLY A 32 -25.51 -20.47 31.02
C GLY A 32 -25.31 -19.20 30.19
N CYS A 33 -24.21 -19.06 29.44
CA CYS A 33 -23.96 -17.85 28.64
C CYS A 33 -24.81 -17.75 27.35
N GLY A 34 -25.52 -18.81 26.94
CA GLY A 34 -26.46 -18.80 25.82
C GLY A 34 -25.98 -19.41 24.50
N LYS A 35 -24.85 -20.14 24.47
CA LYS A 35 -24.28 -20.79 23.25
C LYS A 35 -25.31 -21.53 22.40
N SER A 36 -26.06 -22.47 23.00
CA SER A 36 -27.03 -23.29 22.25
C SER A 36 -28.19 -22.46 21.69
N THR A 37 -28.64 -21.46 22.45
CA THR A 37 -29.66 -20.53 21.98
C THR A 37 -29.17 -19.74 20.78
N LEU A 38 -27.95 -19.18 20.86
CA LEU A 38 -27.33 -18.44 19.78
C LEU A 38 -27.12 -19.34 18.54
N LEU A 39 -26.61 -20.56 18.72
CA LEU A 39 -26.39 -21.52 17.63
C LEU A 39 -27.69 -21.80 16.86
N ASN A 40 -28.80 -22.02 17.56
CA ASN A 40 -30.11 -22.26 16.93
C ASN A 40 -30.67 -21.01 16.21
N GLN A 41 -30.46 -19.83 16.79
CA GLN A 41 -30.82 -18.57 16.13
C GLN A 41 -30.00 -18.34 14.85
N LEU A 42 -28.69 -18.61 14.90
CA LEU A 42 -27.79 -18.52 13.75
C LEU A 42 -28.18 -19.50 12.66
N LYS A 43 -28.50 -20.75 13.03
CA LYS A 43 -29.01 -21.76 12.10
C LYS A 43 -30.25 -21.29 11.35
N THR A 44 -31.17 -20.64 12.04
CA THR A 44 -32.41 -20.10 11.46
C THR A 44 -32.11 -18.91 10.53
N ARG A 45 -31.18 -18.04 10.91
CA ARG A 45 -30.88 -16.78 10.20
C ARG A 45 -29.97 -16.95 8.98
N LEU A 46 -28.92 -17.75 9.10
CA LEU A 46 -27.91 -17.96 8.04
C LEU A 46 -28.31 -19.11 7.11
N GLY A 47 -29.16 -20.02 7.57
CA GLY A 47 -29.52 -21.24 6.84
C GLY A 47 -28.35 -22.20 6.70
N GLU A 48 -28.57 -23.31 5.99
CA GLU A 48 -27.60 -24.41 5.84
C GLU A 48 -26.93 -24.46 4.45
N ALA A 49 -27.04 -23.40 3.65
CA ALA A 49 -26.44 -23.34 2.32
C ALA A 49 -24.90 -23.32 2.41
N HIS A 50 -24.36 -22.40 3.21
CA HIS A 50 -22.91 -22.20 3.38
C HIS A 50 -22.38 -22.68 4.73
N PHE A 51 -23.28 -22.96 5.68
CA PHE A 51 -22.94 -23.29 7.06
C PHE A 51 -23.52 -24.64 7.49
N CYS A 52 -22.83 -25.30 8.41
CA CYS A 52 -23.33 -26.45 9.15
C CYS A 52 -23.17 -26.19 10.65
N PHE A 53 -24.20 -26.51 11.43
CA PHE A 53 -24.29 -26.14 12.85
C PHE A 53 -24.28 -27.39 13.72
N PHE A 54 -23.38 -27.42 14.70
CA PHE A 54 -23.17 -28.57 15.56
C PHE A 54 -23.22 -28.19 17.03
N GLU A 55 -24.05 -28.90 17.80
CA GLU A 55 -23.89 -28.97 19.25
C GLU A 55 -22.83 -30.04 19.55
N GLY A 56 -21.71 -29.65 20.15
CA GLY A 56 -20.58 -30.57 20.37
C GLY A 56 -20.96 -31.80 21.18
N SER A 57 -21.88 -31.66 22.13
CA SER A 57 -22.41 -32.78 22.92
C SER A 57 -23.27 -33.73 22.09
N ALA A 58 -24.04 -33.24 21.12
CA ALA A 58 -24.87 -34.06 20.25
C ALA A 58 -24.03 -34.85 19.23
N VAL A 59 -22.97 -34.24 18.70
CA VAL A 59 -22.01 -34.97 17.85
C VAL A 59 -21.30 -36.04 18.67
N LEU A 60 -20.85 -35.71 19.87
CA LEU A 60 -20.22 -36.67 20.76
C LEU A 60 -21.14 -37.85 21.10
N ASP A 61 -22.42 -37.61 21.35
CA ASP A 61 -23.44 -38.65 21.55
C ASP A 61 -23.54 -39.60 20.34
N SER A 62 -23.47 -39.05 19.13
CA SER A 62 -23.58 -39.82 17.90
C SER A 62 -22.35 -40.68 17.57
N VAL A 63 -21.14 -40.23 17.96
CA VAL A 63 -19.88 -40.94 17.67
C VAL A 63 -19.46 -41.92 18.76
N VAL A 64 -20.06 -41.86 19.95
CA VAL A 64 -19.78 -42.78 21.07
C VAL A 64 -20.76 -43.95 21.03
N PRO A 65 -20.30 -45.21 20.91
CA PRO A 65 -21.17 -46.36 21.06
C PRO A 65 -21.85 -46.34 22.45
N GLY A 66 -23.19 -46.28 22.49
CA GLY A 66 -23.94 -46.16 23.74
C GLY A 66 -24.14 -44.72 24.26
N GLY A 67 -23.78 -43.71 23.46
CA GLY A 67 -24.08 -42.30 23.71
C GLY A 67 -23.36 -41.67 24.91
N LEU A 68 -23.80 -40.49 25.31
CA LEU A 68 -23.22 -39.70 26.39
C LEU A 68 -23.29 -40.39 27.76
N THR A 69 -24.29 -41.24 27.98
CA THR A 69 -24.40 -42.07 29.19
C THR A 69 -23.23 -43.02 29.33
N HIS A 70 -22.72 -43.54 28.22
CA HIS A 70 -21.56 -44.39 28.20
C HIS A 70 -20.25 -43.59 28.20
N PHE A 71 -20.24 -42.39 27.61
CA PHE A 71 -19.08 -41.49 27.58
C PHE A 71 -18.64 -40.98 28.96
N LYS A 72 -19.59 -40.50 29.78
CA LYS A 72 -19.29 -39.84 31.07
C LYS A 72 -18.45 -40.65 32.06
N PRO A 73 -18.67 -41.97 32.26
CA PRO A 73 -17.87 -42.76 33.18
C PRO A 73 -16.51 -43.22 32.63
N LEU A 74 -16.17 -42.92 31.36
CA LEU A 74 -14.89 -43.31 30.78
C LEU A 74 -13.71 -42.58 31.42
N SER A 75 -12.52 -43.19 31.33
CA SER A 75 -11.26 -42.53 31.72
C SER A 75 -11.00 -41.29 30.87
N GLU A 76 -10.24 -40.33 31.40
CA GLU A 76 -9.90 -39.09 30.68
C GLU A 76 -9.25 -39.36 29.32
N TYR A 77 -8.39 -40.38 29.24
CA TYR A 77 -7.77 -40.80 27.98
C TYR A 77 -8.80 -41.26 26.94
N ALA A 78 -9.77 -42.09 27.35
CA ALA A 78 -10.82 -42.57 26.47
C ALA A 78 -11.80 -41.43 26.09
N GLN A 79 -12.13 -40.54 27.03
CA GLN A 79 -12.92 -39.35 26.74
C GLN A 79 -12.24 -38.45 25.71
N ALA A 80 -10.92 -38.21 25.85
CA ALA A 80 -10.14 -37.45 24.89
C ALA A 80 -10.13 -38.11 23.51
N SER A 81 -10.02 -39.44 23.43
CA SER A 81 -10.10 -40.16 22.15
C SER A 81 -11.44 -39.93 21.44
N HIS A 82 -12.56 -40.02 22.15
CA HIS A 82 -13.88 -39.75 21.56
C HIS A 82 -14.09 -38.27 21.19
N ARG A 83 -13.56 -37.32 21.97
CA ARG A 83 -13.57 -35.89 21.59
C ARG A 83 -12.81 -35.64 20.28
N ARG A 84 -11.62 -36.26 20.11
CA ARG A 84 -10.87 -36.21 18.84
C ARG A 84 -11.71 -36.73 17.67
N ASN A 85 -12.42 -37.85 17.86
CA ASN A 85 -13.28 -38.42 16.82
C ASN A 85 -14.46 -37.50 16.47
N ALA A 86 -15.07 -36.85 17.47
CA ALA A 86 -16.17 -35.91 17.25
C ALA A 86 -15.74 -34.70 16.40
N ILE A 87 -14.62 -34.05 16.73
CA ILE A 87 -14.14 -32.89 15.97
C ILE A 87 -13.65 -33.27 14.57
N ASN A 88 -13.05 -34.47 14.42
CA ASN A 88 -12.72 -35.04 13.10
C ASN A 88 -13.97 -35.25 12.24
N GLU A 89 -15.05 -35.75 12.83
CA GLU A 89 -16.30 -35.98 12.10
C GLU A 89 -16.94 -34.66 11.66
N ILE A 90 -16.95 -33.64 12.53
CA ILE A 90 -17.39 -32.28 12.18
C ILE A 90 -16.58 -31.75 10.98
N HIS A 91 -15.25 -31.83 11.06
CA HIS A 91 -14.38 -31.38 9.98
C HIS A 91 -14.63 -32.15 8.68
N ARG A 92 -14.81 -33.47 8.76
CA ARG A 92 -15.09 -34.33 7.60
C ARG A 92 -16.42 -33.97 6.94
N ILE A 93 -17.47 -33.74 7.72
CA ILE A 93 -18.79 -33.31 7.19
C ILE A 93 -18.67 -31.95 6.50
N ALA A 94 -18.04 -30.98 7.16
CA ALA A 94 -17.83 -29.65 6.62
C ALA A 94 -17.01 -29.67 5.31
N ALA A 95 -15.94 -30.47 5.29
CA ALA A 95 -15.08 -30.67 4.12
C ALA A 95 -15.84 -31.29 2.94
N LYS A 96 -16.63 -32.34 3.21
CA LYS A 96 -17.41 -33.05 2.19
C LYS A 96 -18.41 -32.12 1.51
N ASP A 97 -19.05 -31.26 2.28
CA ASP A 97 -20.12 -30.38 1.79
C ASP A 97 -19.59 -29.01 1.32
N GLY A 98 -18.30 -28.72 1.51
CA GLY A 98 -17.70 -27.42 1.19
C GLY A 98 -18.23 -26.27 2.05
N LYS A 99 -18.68 -26.57 3.27
CA LYS A 99 -19.33 -25.62 4.19
C LYS A 99 -18.42 -25.21 5.34
N THR A 100 -18.73 -24.09 5.96
CA THR A 100 -18.14 -23.68 7.24
C THR A 100 -18.90 -24.32 8.40
N ALA A 101 -18.19 -24.97 9.32
CA ALA A 101 -18.77 -25.55 10.53
C ALA A 101 -18.80 -24.53 11.67
N VAL A 102 -19.94 -24.43 12.34
CA VAL A 102 -20.13 -23.61 13.54
C VAL A 102 -20.48 -24.56 14.69
N VAL A 103 -19.65 -24.57 15.73
CA VAL A 103 -19.71 -25.57 16.79
C VAL A 103 -19.91 -24.90 18.14
N ALA A 104 -21.00 -25.20 18.84
CA ALA A 104 -21.14 -24.85 20.25
C ALA A 104 -20.35 -25.85 21.10
N GLY A 105 -19.32 -25.35 21.79
CA GLY A 105 -18.36 -26.18 22.53
C GLY A 105 -18.09 -25.70 23.95
N HIS A 106 -17.27 -26.47 24.65
CA HIS A 106 -16.76 -26.14 25.99
C HIS A 106 -15.24 -26.21 25.96
N CYS A 107 -14.57 -25.21 26.55
CA CYS A 107 -13.11 -25.22 26.67
C CYS A 107 -12.67 -25.96 27.94
N MET A 108 -13.36 -25.68 29.05
CA MET A 108 -13.03 -26.25 30.36
C MET A 108 -14.27 -26.79 31.06
N PHE A 109 -14.06 -27.66 32.04
CA PHE A 109 -15.04 -27.95 33.08
C PHE A 109 -14.49 -27.60 34.45
N TRP A 110 -15.37 -27.10 35.30
CA TRP A 110 -15.06 -26.83 36.70
C TRP A 110 -15.19 -28.12 37.52
N SER A 111 -14.14 -28.46 38.26
CA SER A 111 -14.15 -29.47 39.33
C SER A 111 -14.03 -28.76 40.68
N ALA A 112 -14.39 -29.42 41.79
CA ALA A 112 -14.60 -28.85 43.14
C ALA A 112 -13.68 -27.67 43.57
N THR A 113 -12.43 -27.63 43.11
CA THR A 113 -11.48 -26.52 43.38
C THR A 113 -10.74 -25.95 42.16
N SER A 114 -10.93 -26.47 40.94
CA SER A 114 -10.16 -26.02 39.76
C SER A 114 -10.86 -26.24 38.41
N ALA A 115 -10.56 -25.36 37.45
CA ALA A 115 -10.93 -25.52 36.04
C ALA A 115 -9.94 -26.45 35.32
N THR A 116 -10.46 -27.47 34.64
CA THR A 116 -9.66 -28.42 33.83
C THR A 116 -10.02 -28.27 32.36
N SER A 117 -9.01 -28.09 31.50
CA SER A 117 -9.21 -28.02 30.05
C SER A 117 -9.62 -29.38 29.49
N ILE A 118 -10.62 -29.35 28.61
CA ILE A 118 -11.12 -30.52 27.91
C ILE A 118 -10.81 -30.52 26.41
N VAL A 119 -10.17 -29.44 25.93
CA VAL A 119 -9.74 -29.26 24.54
C VAL A 119 -8.59 -30.22 24.23
N THR A 120 -8.71 -30.92 23.11
CA THR A 120 -7.70 -31.87 22.64
C THR A 120 -6.72 -31.20 21.68
N ASP A 121 -5.60 -31.87 21.42
CA ASP A 121 -4.64 -31.50 20.37
C ASP A 121 -5.31 -31.39 18.98
N LYS A 122 -6.31 -32.25 18.70
CA LYS A 122 -7.03 -32.22 17.44
C LYS A 122 -7.98 -31.03 17.31
N ASP A 123 -8.58 -30.60 18.42
CA ASP A 123 -9.37 -29.35 18.44
C ASP A 123 -8.48 -28.16 18.06
N LEU A 124 -7.27 -28.09 18.64
CA LEU A 124 -6.31 -27.01 18.36
C LEU A 124 -5.74 -27.05 16.93
N GLU A 125 -5.84 -28.18 16.23
CA GLU A 125 -5.46 -28.30 14.83
C GLU A 125 -6.60 -27.93 13.87
N ILE A 126 -7.85 -28.22 14.26
CA ILE A 126 -9.03 -28.09 13.38
C ILE A 126 -9.71 -26.72 13.51
N TYR A 127 -9.82 -26.18 14.73
CA TYR A 127 -10.47 -24.89 14.91
C TYR A 127 -9.66 -23.80 14.21
N THR A 128 -10.36 -23.00 13.41
CA THR A 128 -9.79 -21.84 12.72
C THR A 128 -10.09 -20.55 13.46
N HIS A 129 -11.25 -20.49 14.11
CA HIS A 129 -11.72 -19.34 14.86
C HIS A 129 -12.43 -19.81 16.14
N ILE A 130 -12.37 -19.00 17.19
CA ILE A 130 -13.17 -19.12 18.40
C ILE A 130 -13.81 -17.76 18.69
N ILE A 131 -15.14 -17.76 18.84
CA ILE A 131 -15.92 -16.63 19.36
C ILE A 131 -16.30 -16.98 20.79
N TYR A 132 -15.77 -16.23 21.75
CA TYR A 132 -16.05 -16.41 23.16
C TYR A 132 -17.14 -15.44 23.62
N LEU A 133 -18.20 -15.97 24.22
CA LEU A 133 -19.28 -15.18 24.80
C LEU A 133 -18.95 -14.83 26.24
N ASP A 134 -18.45 -13.61 26.45
CA ASP A 134 -18.08 -13.09 27.77
C ASP A 134 -19.30 -12.43 28.43
N VAL A 135 -20.12 -13.26 29.07
CA VAL A 135 -21.33 -12.83 29.79
C VAL A 135 -20.99 -12.62 31.26
N ASP A 136 -21.48 -11.55 31.86
CA ASP A 136 -21.27 -11.28 33.28
C ASP A 136 -21.68 -12.48 34.16
N ALA A 137 -20.87 -12.74 35.20
CA ALA A 137 -21.02 -13.90 36.06
C ALA A 137 -22.34 -13.89 36.85
N HIS A 138 -22.90 -12.72 37.19
CA HIS A 138 -24.23 -12.61 37.82
C HIS A 138 -25.33 -13.04 36.84
N ILE A 139 -25.26 -12.60 35.59
CA ILE A 139 -26.21 -12.99 34.54
C ILE A 139 -26.13 -14.51 34.29
N ILE A 140 -24.92 -15.07 34.26
CA ILE A 140 -24.74 -16.53 34.12
C ILE A 140 -25.36 -17.27 35.31
N ALA A 141 -25.14 -16.80 36.54
CA ALA A 141 -25.72 -17.41 37.73
C ALA A 141 -27.26 -17.40 37.68
N GLU A 142 -27.86 -16.24 37.41
CA GLU A 142 -29.31 -16.08 37.29
C GLU A 142 -29.90 -17.00 36.21
N ARG A 143 -29.28 -17.05 35.03
CA ARG A 143 -29.72 -17.95 33.94
C ARG A 143 -29.58 -19.42 34.28
N ARG A 144 -28.60 -19.80 35.10
CA ARG A 144 -28.43 -21.19 35.54
C ARG A 144 -29.47 -21.59 36.58
N GLU A 145 -29.81 -20.70 37.50
CA GLU A 145 -30.85 -20.93 38.51
C GLU A 145 -32.24 -21.05 37.87
N ASN A 146 -32.52 -20.23 36.87
CA ASN A 146 -33.80 -20.22 36.17
C ASN A 146 -33.95 -21.32 35.08
N ASP A 147 -32.89 -22.08 34.77
CA ASP A 147 -32.91 -23.12 33.75
C ASP A 147 -33.50 -24.44 34.30
N ALA A 148 -34.83 -24.57 34.22
CA ALA A 148 -35.54 -25.79 34.61
C ALA A 148 -35.25 -27.01 33.70
N SER A 149 -34.62 -26.81 32.53
CA SER A 149 -34.39 -27.85 31.53
C SER A 149 -33.12 -28.67 31.76
N ARG A 150 -32.16 -28.15 32.54
CA ARG A 150 -30.86 -28.79 32.78
C ARG A 150 -30.47 -28.67 34.25
N ALA A 151 -30.35 -29.82 34.93
CA ALA A 151 -29.81 -29.87 36.28
C ALA A 151 -28.32 -29.50 36.27
N ARG A 152 -27.93 -28.45 36.99
CA ARG A 152 -26.55 -27.98 37.13
C ARG A 152 -26.22 -27.82 38.61
N GLU A 153 -24.99 -28.14 38.98
CA GLU A 153 -24.49 -27.83 40.32
C GLU A 153 -24.52 -26.31 40.56
N TYR A 154 -24.88 -25.93 41.78
CA TYR A 154 -24.84 -24.53 42.21
C TYR A 154 -23.38 -24.07 42.27
N LEU A 155 -23.09 -22.94 41.62
CA LEU A 155 -21.78 -22.27 41.69
C LEU A 155 -22.01 -20.81 42.05
N SER A 156 -21.21 -20.30 42.99
CA SER A 156 -21.27 -18.89 43.34
C SER A 156 -20.83 -18.00 42.17
N VAL A 157 -21.28 -16.75 42.15
CA VAL A 157 -20.85 -15.74 41.16
C VAL A 157 -19.33 -15.60 41.15
N GLY A 158 -18.69 -15.58 42.33
CA GLY A 158 -17.23 -15.52 42.43
C GLY A 158 -16.53 -16.74 41.81
N THR A 159 -17.09 -17.93 41.98
CA THR A 159 -16.57 -19.16 41.33
C THR A 159 -16.74 -19.10 39.81
N LEU A 160 -17.86 -18.58 39.32
CA LEU A 160 -18.09 -18.39 37.89
C LEU A 160 -17.09 -17.39 37.28
N ALA A 161 -16.82 -16.28 37.97
CA ALA A 161 -15.82 -15.29 37.55
C ALA A 161 -14.41 -15.90 37.48
N LEU A 162 -14.00 -16.67 38.50
CA LEU A 162 -12.70 -17.37 38.50
C LEU A 162 -12.60 -18.40 37.37
N TRP A 163 -13.68 -19.11 37.07
CA TRP A 163 -13.72 -20.03 35.93
C TRP A 163 -13.58 -19.27 34.60
N GLN A 164 -14.33 -18.18 34.42
CA GLN A 164 -14.28 -17.36 33.21
C GLN A 164 -12.87 -16.78 32.97
N GLU A 165 -12.22 -16.27 34.01
CA GLU A 165 -10.85 -15.77 33.93
C GLU A 165 -9.85 -16.87 33.53
N ALA A 166 -9.95 -18.06 34.13
CA ALA A 166 -9.11 -19.20 33.78
C ALA A 166 -9.32 -19.66 32.33
N GLU A 167 -10.56 -19.70 31.85
CA GLU A 167 -10.91 -20.10 30.49
C GLU A 167 -10.40 -19.09 29.45
N LEU A 168 -10.60 -17.79 29.69
CA LEU A 168 -10.12 -16.72 28.82
C LEU A 168 -8.60 -16.67 28.75
N LYS A 169 -7.91 -16.79 29.90
CA LYS A 169 -6.44 -16.83 29.93
C LYS A 169 -5.91 -17.97 29.09
N TRP A 170 -6.48 -19.16 29.25
CA TRP A 170 -6.07 -20.34 28.48
C TRP A 170 -6.36 -20.19 26.99
N LEU A 171 -7.53 -19.66 26.62
CA LEU A 171 -7.89 -19.44 25.20
C LEU A 171 -6.93 -18.44 24.56
N ARG A 172 -6.64 -17.30 25.20
CA ARG A 172 -5.68 -16.31 24.68
C ARG A 172 -4.31 -16.93 24.41
N GLU A 173 -3.81 -17.75 25.33
CA GLU A 173 -2.51 -18.42 25.18
C GLU A 173 -2.51 -19.50 24.09
N ASN A 174 -3.54 -20.35 24.03
CA ASN A 174 -3.55 -21.50 23.13
C ASN A 174 -4.03 -21.16 21.72
N CYS A 175 -5.01 -20.27 21.57
CA CYS A 175 -5.43 -19.81 20.25
C CYS A 175 -4.27 -19.15 19.50
N ASN A 176 -3.52 -18.27 20.18
CA ASN A 176 -2.35 -17.62 19.59
C ASN A 176 -1.27 -18.62 19.16
N LYS A 177 -0.91 -19.59 20.02
CA LYS A 177 0.09 -20.63 19.72
C LYS A 177 -0.29 -21.53 18.53
N HIS A 178 -1.58 -21.71 18.29
CA HIS A 178 -2.13 -22.62 17.28
C HIS A 178 -2.72 -21.93 16.06
N ASN A 179 -2.50 -20.61 15.90
CA ASN A 179 -3.02 -19.81 14.78
C ASN A 179 -4.56 -19.83 14.67
N ILE A 180 -5.25 -19.91 15.81
CA ILE A 180 -6.70 -19.84 15.89
C ILE A 180 -7.07 -18.39 16.18
N LEU A 181 -7.91 -17.79 15.34
CA LEU A 181 -8.36 -16.42 15.58
C LEU A 181 -9.38 -16.39 16.72
N LEU A 182 -9.17 -15.51 17.70
CA LEU A 182 -10.02 -15.39 18.88
C LEU A 182 -10.74 -14.04 18.87
N SER A 183 -12.06 -14.06 19.01
CA SER A 183 -12.90 -12.89 19.27
C SER A 183 -13.59 -13.07 20.62
N ILE A 184 -13.59 -12.03 21.45
CA ILE A 184 -14.18 -12.01 22.79
C ILE A 184 -15.30 -10.97 22.82
N LEU A 185 -16.55 -11.45 22.92
CA LEU A 185 -17.73 -10.60 22.89
C LEU A 185 -18.27 -10.36 24.30
N TYR A 186 -18.08 -9.15 24.80
CA TYR A 186 -18.62 -8.68 26.08
C TYR A 186 -20.13 -8.44 25.94
N ASN A 187 -20.94 -9.19 26.69
CA ASN A 187 -22.38 -9.28 26.47
C ASN A 187 -23.21 -8.79 27.67
N GLU A 188 -22.84 -7.65 28.26
CA GLU A 188 -23.58 -7.12 29.40
C GLU A 188 -24.95 -6.55 29.00
N ASN A 189 -25.17 -6.06 27.76
CA ASN A 189 -26.44 -5.41 27.37
C ASN A 189 -26.82 -5.47 25.87
N SER A 190 -26.20 -6.35 25.07
CA SER A 190 -26.32 -6.25 23.60
C SER A 190 -27.57 -6.94 23.02
N THR A 191 -28.55 -6.16 22.55
CA THR A 191 -29.69 -6.66 21.75
C THR A 191 -29.28 -7.12 20.34
N ASN A 192 -28.00 -6.92 19.96
CA ASN A 192 -27.49 -7.07 18.60
C ASN A 192 -26.55 -8.28 18.41
N LEU A 193 -26.31 -9.11 19.44
CA LEU A 193 -25.37 -10.24 19.40
C LEU A 193 -25.57 -11.15 18.19
N LEU A 194 -26.83 -11.51 17.90
CA LEU A 194 -27.14 -12.39 16.79
C LEU A 194 -26.70 -11.79 15.44
N ASN A 195 -26.95 -10.50 15.21
CA ASN A 195 -26.58 -9.85 13.95
C ASN A 195 -25.05 -9.78 13.83
N HIS A 196 -24.38 -9.33 14.91
CA HIS A 196 -22.93 -9.19 14.91
C HIS A 196 -22.21 -10.54 14.69
N VAL A 197 -22.61 -11.59 15.40
CA VAL A 197 -22.05 -12.94 15.19
C VAL A 197 -22.39 -13.47 13.80
N SER A 198 -23.57 -13.16 13.26
CA SER A 198 -23.91 -13.53 11.87
C SER A 198 -22.99 -12.88 10.85
N ASP A 199 -22.68 -11.60 11.03
CA ASP A 199 -21.79 -10.85 10.14
C ASP A 199 -20.34 -11.34 10.28
N MET A 200 -19.89 -11.67 11.50
CA MET A 200 -18.61 -12.35 11.74
C MET A 200 -18.52 -13.69 11.02
N LEU A 201 -19.55 -14.54 11.13
CA LEU A 201 -19.54 -15.84 10.46
C LEU A 201 -19.51 -15.72 8.94
N ARG A 202 -20.23 -14.75 8.36
CA ARG A 202 -20.18 -14.46 6.91
C ARG A 202 -18.80 -13.99 6.49
N ASN A 203 -18.23 -13.03 7.23
CA ASN A 203 -16.88 -12.56 7.00
C ASN A 203 -15.89 -13.72 7.07
N PHE A 204 -15.92 -14.49 8.17
CA PHE A 204 -15.05 -15.64 8.35
C PHE A 204 -15.25 -16.67 7.26
N ASP A 205 -16.45 -16.95 6.76
CA ASP A 205 -16.67 -17.88 5.66
C ASP A 205 -16.04 -17.38 4.35
N GLU A 206 -16.31 -16.15 3.94
CA GLU A 206 -15.86 -15.60 2.66
C GLU A 206 -14.36 -15.29 2.65
N HIS A 207 -13.80 -14.94 3.81
CA HIS A 207 -12.50 -14.30 3.86
C HIS A 207 -11.31 -15.25 3.61
N ASN A 208 -10.42 -14.89 2.70
CA ASN A 208 -9.14 -15.54 2.49
C ASN A 208 -8.17 -14.53 1.85
N GLU A 209 -6.87 -14.85 1.79
CA GLU A 209 -5.85 -13.93 1.27
C GLU A 209 -6.09 -13.48 -0.18
N ALA A 210 -6.64 -14.36 -1.03
CA ALA A 210 -6.96 -14.01 -2.43
C ALA A 210 -8.16 -13.06 -2.51
N ASN A 211 -9.21 -13.28 -1.72
CA ASN A 211 -10.35 -12.38 -1.63
C ASN A 211 -9.93 -11.02 -1.04
N ASN A 212 -9.12 -11.04 0.02
CA ASN A 212 -8.53 -9.86 0.63
C ASN A 212 -7.78 -9.00 -0.40
N MET A 213 -6.92 -9.63 -1.22
CA MET A 213 -6.19 -8.93 -2.26
C MET A 213 -7.13 -8.31 -3.30
N ARG A 214 -8.15 -9.06 -3.75
CA ARG A 214 -9.13 -8.57 -4.73
C ARG A 214 -9.93 -7.38 -4.21
N GLU A 215 -10.36 -7.42 -2.95
CA GLU A 215 -11.08 -6.30 -2.32
C GLU A 215 -10.21 -5.04 -2.27
N ILE A 216 -8.94 -5.16 -1.86
CA ILE A 216 -8.01 -4.03 -1.79
C ILE A 216 -7.69 -3.46 -3.18
N GLN A 217 -7.49 -4.33 -4.17
CA GLN A 217 -7.31 -3.90 -5.56
C GLN A 217 -8.54 -3.14 -6.07
N ALA A 218 -9.76 -3.63 -5.79
CA ALA A 218 -10.99 -2.95 -6.17
C ALA A 218 -11.16 -1.59 -5.47
N GLN A 219 -10.74 -1.46 -4.21
CA GLN A 219 -10.71 -0.17 -3.51
C GLN A 219 -9.78 0.82 -4.22
N ILE A 220 -8.59 0.38 -4.63
CA ILE A 220 -7.63 1.20 -5.38
C ILE A 220 -8.15 1.56 -6.76
N ASP A 221 -8.76 0.63 -7.48
CA ASP A 221 -9.39 0.88 -8.78
C ASP A 221 -10.45 1.98 -8.67
N THR A 222 -11.25 1.94 -7.60
CA THR A 222 -12.26 2.97 -7.31
C THR A 222 -11.62 4.33 -7.00
N ILE A 223 -10.51 4.36 -6.27
CA ILE A 223 -9.77 5.60 -5.96
C ILE A 223 -9.20 6.21 -7.24
N VAL A 224 -8.53 5.41 -8.07
CA VAL A 224 -7.78 5.90 -9.24
C VAL A 224 -8.71 6.20 -10.43
N SER A 225 -9.80 5.46 -10.62
CA SER A 225 -10.75 5.70 -11.72
C SER A 225 -11.42 7.08 -11.68
N ARG A 226 -11.35 7.79 -10.55
CA ARG A 226 -11.93 9.11 -10.34
C ARG A 226 -10.89 10.24 -10.46
N THR A 227 -9.68 9.95 -10.95
CA THR A 227 -8.58 10.92 -10.97
C THR A 227 -7.83 10.91 -12.30
N GLU A 228 -7.20 12.05 -12.60
CA GLU A 228 -6.26 12.21 -13.72
C GLU A 228 -4.80 12.10 -13.23
N TRP A 229 -4.55 11.21 -12.26
CA TRP A 229 -3.21 11.06 -11.70
C TRP A 229 -2.26 10.44 -12.72
N GLU A 230 -1.03 10.96 -12.75
CA GLU A 230 0.12 10.44 -13.48
C GLU A 230 1.18 9.88 -12.53
N THR A 231 1.31 10.54 -11.37
CA THR A 231 2.23 10.16 -10.31
C THR A 231 1.44 9.91 -9.05
N VAL A 232 1.81 8.91 -8.24
CA VAL A 232 1.18 8.67 -6.94
C VAL A 232 2.26 8.47 -5.88
N MET A 233 2.10 9.15 -4.75
CA MET A 233 2.88 8.91 -3.55
C MET A 233 2.13 7.90 -2.69
N VAL A 234 2.73 6.73 -2.50
CA VAL A 234 2.27 5.70 -1.58
C VAL A 234 3.08 5.86 -0.30
N VAL A 235 2.40 6.12 0.80
CA VAL A 235 3.06 6.52 2.05
C VAL A 235 2.57 5.62 3.17
N ASP A 236 3.47 5.09 3.99
CA ASP A 236 3.09 4.40 5.22
C ASP A 236 2.71 5.40 6.34
N GLY A 237 1.97 4.90 7.32
CA GLY A 237 1.51 5.70 8.46
C GLY A 237 2.54 5.82 9.57
N ASP A 238 2.56 4.83 10.46
CA ASP A 238 3.35 4.86 11.70
C ASP A 238 4.83 4.98 11.37
N ARG A 239 5.57 5.75 12.17
CA ARG A 239 7.02 6.03 11.98
C ARG A 239 7.43 6.61 10.61
N THR A 240 6.47 6.90 9.73
CA THR A 240 6.67 7.45 8.38
C THR A 240 6.01 8.82 8.24
N LEU A 241 4.70 8.93 8.43
CA LEU A 241 3.99 10.22 8.50
C LEU A 241 4.11 10.87 9.87
N ILE A 242 4.06 10.06 10.93
CA ILE A 242 4.22 10.44 12.33
C ILE A 242 5.41 9.70 12.95
N ALA A 243 5.88 10.10 14.12
CA ALA A 243 6.98 9.40 14.79
C ALA A 243 6.50 8.17 15.58
N GLU A 244 5.25 8.23 16.05
CA GLU A 244 4.68 7.31 17.01
C GLU A 244 4.10 6.05 16.35
N ASP A 245 3.77 5.05 17.18
CA ASP A 245 2.96 3.89 16.82
C ASP A 245 1.52 4.19 17.22
N SER A 246 0.67 4.51 16.24
CA SER A 246 -0.72 4.90 16.47
C SER A 246 -1.55 3.80 17.11
N GLY A 247 -1.24 2.53 16.82
CA GLY A 247 -1.90 1.38 17.43
C GLY A 247 -1.58 1.28 18.91
N ALA A 248 -0.31 1.41 19.29
CA ALA A 248 0.12 1.39 20.69
C ALA A 248 -0.52 2.54 21.50
N LEU A 249 -0.47 3.78 20.97
CA LEU A 249 -1.09 4.94 21.61
C LEU A 249 -2.59 4.77 21.80
N PHE A 250 -3.29 4.21 20.82
CA PHE A 250 -4.72 3.95 20.95
C PHE A 250 -5.04 3.04 22.13
N TRP A 251 -4.34 1.92 22.26
CA TRP A 251 -4.57 0.99 23.37
C TRP A 251 -4.15 1.58 24.73
N GLU A 252 -3.17 2.49 24.76
CA GLU A 252 -2.85 3.28 25.96
C GLU A 252 -4.01 4.22 26.36
N GLU A 253 -4.64 4.91 25.40
CA GLU A 253 -5.82 5.75 25.67
C GLU A 253 -7.01 4.94 26.18
N VAL A 254 -7.26 3.75 25.61
CA VAL A 254 -8.32 2.85 26.09
C VAL A 254 -8.02 2.41 27.54
N ALA A 255 -6.78 2.03 27.85
CA ALA A 255 -6.39 1.56 29.18
C ALA A 255 -6.62 2.61 30.29
N LYS A 256 -6.51 3.92 29.98
CA LYS A 256 -6.78 5.01 30.95
C LYS A 256 -8.22 5.07 31.43
N THR A 257 -9.17 4.52 30.66
CA THR A 257 -10.59 4.55 31.01
C THR A 257 -11.03 3.41 31.92
N HIS A 258 -10.14 2.45 32.23
CA HIS A 258 -10.42 1.23 33.01
C HIS A 258 -11.55 0.36 32.47
N ILE A 259 -11.88 0.50 31.19
CA ILE A 259 -12.92 -0.27 30.51
C ILE A 259 -12.33 -1.62 30.04
N PHE A 260 -12.87 -2.73 30.57
CA PHE A 260 -12.78 -4.13 30.08
C PHE A 260 -11.40 -4.78 29.81
N ILE A 261 -10.28 -4.13 30.09
CA ILE A 261 -8.97 -4.64 29.68
C ILE A 261 -8.25 -5.37 30.81
N HIS A 262 -8.24 -6.72 30.73
CA HIS A 262 -7.31 -7.58 31.49
C HIS A 262 -5.88 -7.62 30.90
N GLN A 263 -5.61 -6.92 29.79
CA GLN A 263 -4.31 -6.92 29.10
C GLN A 263 -3.89 -5.53 28.61
N THR A 264 -2.89 -4.92 29.25
CA THR A 264 -2.44 -3.55 28.98
C THR A 264 -1.88 -3.31 27.56
N GLU A 265 -1.46 -4.36 26.82
CA GLU A 265 -0.82 -4.22 25.50
C GLU A 265 -1.21 -5.37 24.52
N PRO A 266 -2.46 -5.39 24.00
CA PRO A 266 -2.98 -6.53 23.26
C PRO A 266 -2.29 -6.75 21.90
N LEU A 267 -1.86 -5.69 21.21
CA LEU A 267 -1.15 -5.83 19.93
C LEU A 267 0.24 -6.44 20.08
N LYS A 268 0.96 -6.13 21.16
CA LYS A 268 2.27 -6.75 21.41
C LYS A 268 2.13 -8.24 21.64
N PHE A 269 1.04 -8.68 22.28
CA PHE A 269 0.75 -10.10 22.44
C PHE A 269 0.58 -10.80 21.08
N VAL A 270 -0.14 -10.18 20.15
CA VAL A 270 -0.37 -10.72 18.79
C VAL A 270 0.92 -10.77 17.96
N PHE A 271 1.71 -9.69 17.92
CA PHE A 271 2.85 -9.60 17.02
C PHE A 271 4.18 -10.14 17.58
N ASN A 272 4.37 -10.13 18.91
CA ASN A 272 5.67 -10.47 19.53
C ASN A 272 5.72 -11.89 20.14
N GLN A 273 4.59 -12.54 20.42
CA GLN A 273 4.61 -13.88 21.04
C GLN A 273 4.51 -15.04 20.03
N ASN A 274 5.55 -15.24 19.21
CA ASN A 274 5.85 -16.42 18.37
C ASN A 274 4.75 -16.96 17.38
N ARG A 275 5.23 -17.74 16.40
CA ARG A 275 4.56 -18.39 15.24
C ARG A 275 3.78 -17.50 14.26
N LEU A 276 2.94 -16.57 14.72
CA LEU A 276 2.15 -15.71 13.81
C LEU A 276 2.98 -14.60 13.16
N ALA A 277 3.96 -14.02 13.86
CA ALA A 277 4.80 -12.91 13.37
C ALA A 277 3.93 -11.81 12.68
N TYR A 278 4.46 -11.14 11.65
CA TYR A 278 3.68 -10.22 10.81
C TYR A 278 2.93 -10.95 9.67
N SER A 279 2.30 -12.09 9.97
CA SER A 279 1.48 -12.84 8.99
C SER A 279 0.09 -12.23 8.78
N HIS A 280 -0.60 -12.67 7.73
CA HIS A 280 -1.99 -12.28 7.48
C HIS A 280 -2.93 -12.61 8.67
N ALA A 281 -2.76 -13.77 9.30
CA ALA A 281 -3.54 -14.15 10.47
C ALA A 281 -3.27 -13.24 11.69
N ALA A 282 -2.03 -12.76 11.88
CA ALA A 282 -1.71 -11.81 12.94
C ALA A 282 -2.45 -10.46 12.75
N PHE A 283 -2.41 -9.91 11.53
CA PHE A 283 -3.13 -8.67 11.25
C PHE A 283 -4.66 -8.85 11.30
N ARG A 284 -5.17 -10.03 10.95
CA ARG A 284 -6.59 -10.37 11.16
C ARG A 284 -6.96 -10.42 12.63
N GLN A 285 -6.13 -11.04 13.46
CA GLN A 285 -6.33 -11.05 14.91
C GLN A 285 -6.32 -9.62 15.48
N ALA A 286 -5.43 -8.74 14.98
CA ALA A 286 -5.42 -7.34 15.37
C ALA A 286 -6.73 -6.62 14.99
N SER A 287 -7.24 -6.82 13.76
CA SER A 287 -8.54 -6.28 13.35
C SER A 287 -9.69 -6.77 14.25
N LEU A 288 -9.68 -8.03 14.68
CA LEU A 288 -10.68 -8.57 15.61
C LEU A 288 -10.62 -7.90 16.99
N LEU A 289 -9.44 -7.56 17.50
CA LEU A 289 -9.32 -6.84 18.78
C LEU A 289 -10.00 -5.47 18.71
N TYR A 290 -9.85 -4.75 17.60
CA TYR A 290 -10.53 -3.46 17.39
C TYR A 290 -12.05 -3.64 17.26
N GLU A 291 -12.50 -4.68 16.54
CA GLU A 291 -13.91 -5.00 16.40
C GLU A 291 -14.56 -5.37 17.74
N ASP A 292 -13.91 -6.24 18.52
CA ASP A 292 -14.38 -6.68 19.84
C ASP A 292 -14.55 -5.48 20.79
N LEU A 293 -13.56 -4.57 20.78
CA LEU A 293 -13.63 -3.34 21.57
C LEU A 293 -14.79 -2.47 21.10
N LYS A 294 -14.92 -2.25 19.78
CA LYS A 294 -15.98 -1.43 19.20
C LYS A 294 -17.37 -2.00 19.53
N TYR A 295 -17.51 -3.32 19.52
CA TYR A 295 -18.74 -4.00 19.90
C TYR A 295 -19.09 -3.79 21.38
N ALA A 296 -18.08 -3.77 22.26
CA ALA A 296 -18.27 -3.64 23.70
C ALA A 296 -18.65 -2.21 24.14
N VAL A 297 -18.45 -1.20 23.29
CA VAL A 297 -18.67 0.21 23.64
C VAL A 297 -19.60 0.92 22.67
N THR A 298 -19.97 2.17 22.97
CA THR A 298 -20.72 3.01 22.03
C THR A 298 -19.79 3.56 20.95
N ASP A 299 -20.32 3.82 19.74
CA ASP A 299 -19.55 4.46 18.66
C ASP A 299 -18.89 5.78 19.13
N CYS A 300 -19.61 6.58 19.95
CA CYS A 300 -19.07 7.80 20.55
C CYS A 300 -17.82 7.57 21.41
N ALA A 301 -17.78 6.48 22.19
CA ALA A 301 -16.63 6.16 23.03
C ALA A 301 -15.43 5.70 22.20
N TYR A 302 -15.68 4.91 21.16
CA TYR A 302 -14.63 4.46 20.24
C TYR A 302 -14.03 5.62 19.44
N ASP A 303 -14.87 6.50 18.89
CA ASP A 303 -14.46 7.71 18.18
C ASP A 303 -13.66 8.65 19.08
N PHE A 304 -14.07 8.79 20.35
CA PHE A 304 -13.33 9.57 21.34
C PHE A 304 -11.88 9.07 21.50
N TRP A 305 -11.64 7.76 21.55
CA TRP A 305 -10.27 7.23 21.63
C TRP A 305 -9.48 7.43 20.35
N CYS A 306 -10.12 7.34 19.17
CA CYS A 306 -9.48 7.68 17.91
C CYS A 306 -9.04 9.16 17.90
N GLU A 307 -9.90 10.07 18.36
CA GLU A 307 -9.58 11.51 18.47
C GLU A 307 -8.52 11.80 19.54
N ALA A 308 -8.59 11.14 20.69
CA ALA A 308 -7.58 11.25 21.75
C ALA A 308 -6.20 10.81 21.24
N THR A 309 -6.13 9.67 20.55
CA THR A 309 -4.91 9.18 19.90
C THR A 309 -4.41 10.20 18.87
N ALA A 310 -5.32 10.71 18.03
CA ALA A 310 -4.99 11.71 17.03
C ALA A 310 -4.43 12.99 17.64
N ASN A 311 -4.80 13.34 18.88
CA ASN A 311 -4.27 14.51 19.61
C ASN A 311 -2.85 14.30 20.15
N CYS A 312 -2.45 13.06 20.40
CA CYS A 312 -1.14 12.70 20.95
C CYS A 312 -0.02 12.64 19.91
N VAL A 313 -0.34 12.56 18.62
CA VAL A 313 0.66 12.42 17.56
C VAL A 313 1.06 13.75 16.93
N THR A 314 2.26 13.82 16.36
CA THR A 314 2.72 14.95 15.55
C THR A 314 3.15 14.53 14.17
N LEU A 315 2.55 15.13 13.13
CA LEU A 315 2.94 14.90 11.74
C LEU A 315 4.35 15.46 11.46
N HIS A 316 5.21 14.67 10.82
CA HIS A 316 6.51 15.13 10.35
C HIS A 316 6.37 16.29 9.37
N GLN A 317 7.04 17.41 9.65
CA GLN A 317 6.92 18.64 8.84
C GLN A 317 7.44 18.43 7.41
N GLU A 318 8.47 17.60 7.26
CA GLU A 318 9.03 17.18 5.98
C GLU A 318 7.97 16.45 5.14
N MET A 319 7.24 15.49 5.74
CA MET A 319 6.16 14.79 5.04
C MET A 319 4.98 15.71 4.73
N LYS A 320 4.57 16.55 5.68
CA LYS A 320 3.52 17.55 5.45
C LYS A 320 3.86 18.46 4.27
N SER A 321 5.10 18.96 4.24
CA SER A 321 5.61 19.86 3.21
C SER A 321 5.70 19.18 1.83
N LEU A 322 5.90 17.86 1.77
CA LEU A 322 5.79 17.08 0.53
C LEU A 322 4.33 16.93 0.07
N VAL A 323 3.39 16.67 0.98
CA VAL A 323 1.98 16.52 0.62
C VAL A 323 1.37 17.87 0.19
N ASP A 324 1.71 18.95 0.88
CA ASP A 324 1.17 20.29 0.63
C ASP A 324 1.71 20.95 -0.65
N CYS A 325 2.77 20.41 -1.27
CA CYS A 325 3.29 20.99 -2.52
C CYS A 325 2.38 20.73 -3.75
N ARG A 326 1.29 19.97 -3.59
CA ARG A 326 0.29 19.75 -4.65
C ARG A 326 -0.64 20.95 -4.78
N ARG A 327 -0.92 21.32 -6.04
CA ARG A 327 -2.05 22.19 -6.39
C ARG A 327 -3.36 21.36 -6.39
N PRO A 328 -4.53 21.99 -6.19
CA PRO A 328 -5.83 21.29 -6.23
C PRO A 328 -6.06 20.47 -7.51
N GLU A 329 -5.54 20.93 -8.65
CA GLU A 329 -5.62 20.30 -9.97
C GLU A 329 -4.42 19.38 -10.27
N SER A 330 -3.69 18.96 -9.25
CA SER A 330 -2.43 18.23 -9.44
C SER A 330 -2.66 16.81 -9.99
N HIS A 331 -1.89 16.50 -11.03
CA HIS A 331 -1.67 15.18 -11.61
C HIS A 331 -0.88 14.21 -10.70
N VAL A 332 -0.43 14.65 -9.53
CA VAL A 332 0.12 13.76 -8.50
C VAL A 332 -1.05 13.20 -7.71
N GLY A 333 -0.93 12.09 -6.98
CA GLY A 333 -1.88 11.53 -6.02
C GLY A 333 -1.17 11.20 -4.72
N VAL A 334 -1.89 11.09 -3.59
CA VAL A 334 -1.31 10.59 -2.33
C VAL A 334 -2.25 9.54 -1.75
N ILE A 335 -1.70 8.35 -1.49
CA ILE A 335 -2.40 7.24 -0.85
C ILE A 335 -1.60 6.82 0.38
N LEU A 336 -2.23 6.93 1.55
CA LEU A 336 -1.75 6.31 2.78
C LEU A 336 -2.09 4.83 2.74
N VAL A 337 -1.07 3.97 2.77
CA VAL A 337 -1.24 2.51 2.84
C VAL A 337 -0.63 2.02 4.14
N THR A 338 -1.47 1.64 5.11
CA THR A 338 -1.05 1.36 6.48
C THR A 338 -1.51 -0.02 6.94
N CYS A 339 -0.69 -0.71 7.73
CA CYS A 339 -1.12 -1.90 8.47
C CYS A 339 -1.87 -1.53 9.78
N GLY A 340 -1.90 -0.25 10.13
CA GLY A 340 -2.61 0.27 11.30
C GLY A 340 -4.11 0.40 11.08
N HIS A 341 -4.83 0.72 12.16
CA HIS A 341 -6.28 0.85 12.14
C HIS A 341 -6.73 2.13 11.41
N ARG A 342 -7.59 1.97 10.41
CA ARG A 342 -7.99 3.02 9.47
C ARG A 342 -8.67 4.21 10.14
N GLN A 343 -9.57 4.00 11.10
CA GLN A 343 -10.32 5.09 11.74
C GLN A 343 -9.41 6.03 12.56
N ILE A 344 -8.33 5.51 13.15
CA ILE A 344 -7.30 6.33 13.80
C ILE A 344 -6.66 7.25 12.76
N TRP A 345 -6.29 6.71 11.60
CA TRP A 345 -5.69 7.50 10.52
C TRP A 345 -6.66 8.52 9.91
N GLU A 346 -7.95 8.21 9.82
CA GLU A 346 -8.99 9.17 9.43
C GLU A 346 -9.05 10.34 10.41
N ALA A 347 -9.02 10.08 11.72
CA ALA A 347 -8.98 11.12 12.77
C ALA A 347 -7.70 11.97 12.69
N ILE A 348 -6.53 11.34 12.52
CA ILE A 348 -5.24 12.04 12.36
C ILE A 348 -5.27 12.96 11.14
N LEU A 349 -5.67 12.45 9.97
CA LEU A 349 -5.67 13.24 8.74
C LEU A 349 -6.71 14.37 8.79
N LYS A 350 -7.86 14.15 9.42
CA LYS A 350 -8.88 15.18 9.67
C LYS A 350 -8.31 16.32 10.52
N ARG A 351 -7.60 16.00 11.62
CA ARG A 351 -6.96 17.00 12.50
C ARG A 351 -5.99 17.92 11.74
N TYR A 352 -5.26 17.38 10.77
CA TYR A 352 -4.29 18.13 9.98
C TYR A 352 -4.86 18.77 8.70
N GLY A 353 -6.17 18.64 8.43
CA GLY A 353 -6.79 19.16 7.20
C GLY A 353 -6.32 18.45 5.93
N LEU A 354 -5.95 17.16 6.05
CA LEU A 354 -5.41 16.34 4.97
C LEU A 354 -6.37 15.26 4.47
N ALA A 355 -7.55 15.10 5.09
CA ALA A 355 -8.54 14.06 4.75
C ALA A 355 -8.96 14.08 3.27
N ASP A 356 -9.08 15.27 2.66
CA ASP A 356 -9.42 15.38 1.23
C ASP A 356 -8.22 15.16 0.31
N LYS A 357 -6.99 15.41 0.82
CA LYS A 357 -5.75 15.37 0.05
C LYS A 357 -5.13 13.98 -0.05
N ILE A 358 -5.35 13.15 0.98
CA ILE A 358 -4.77 11.80 1.12
C ILE A 358 -5.90 10.78 1.15
N LYS A 359 -5.85 9.80 0.26
CA LYS A 359 -6.76 8.63 0.30
C LYS A 359 -6.15 7.55 1.19
N ILE A 360 -6.98 6.80 1.90
CA ILE A 360 -6.50 5.82 2.89
C ILE A 360 -6.88 4.41 2.45
N VAL A 361 -5.91 3.50 2.51
CA VAL A 361 -6.09 2.06 2.47
C VAL A 361 -5.43 1.49 3.72
N GLY A 362 -6.26 1.05 4.68
CA GLY A 362 -5.78 0.57 5.97
C GLY A 362 -6.73 -0.45 6.57
N ASN A 363 -6.33 -1.04 7.70
CA ASN A 363 -7.11 -2.09 8.36
C ASN A 363 -8.36 -1.50 9.01
N GLY A 364 -9.54 -1.89 8.53
CA GLY A 364 -10.79 -1.47 9.14
C GLY A 364 -11.36 -2.49 10.12
N GLY A 365 -12.61 -2.25 10.53
CA GLY A 365 -13.40 -3.23 11.30
C GLY A 365 -13.81 -4.42 10.45
N LEU A 366 -14.58 -5.34 11.03
CA LEU A 366 -15.00 -6.59 10.39
C LEU A 366 -15.75 -6.37 9.07
N LEU A 367 -16.56 -5.32 8.97
CA LEU A 367 -17.33 -4.96 7.77
C LEU A 367 -16.49 -4.27 6.69
N ASP A 368 -15.31 -3.75 7.01
CA ASP A 368 -14.38 -3.15 6.04
C ASP A 368 -13.52 -4.21 5.33
N GLY A 369 -13.66 -5.48 5.74
CA GLY A 369 -13.37 -6.69 4.96
C GLY A 369 -11.90 -7.03 4.76
N ALA A 370 -11.03 -6.03 4.66
CA ALA A 370 -9.69 -6.17 4.14
C ALA A 370 -8.58 -5.81 5.15
N VAL A 371 -7.46 -6.54 5.06
CA VAL A 371 -6.29 -6.41 5.90
C VAL A 371 -5.06 -6.18 5.01
N VAL A 372 -4.38 -5.08 5.27
CA VAL A 372 -3.11 -4.67 4.69
C VAL A 372 -1.97 -5.35 5.42
N THR A 373 -1.22 -6.16 4.67
CA THR A 373 0.02 -6.82 5.08
C THR A 373 1.20 -6.28 4.25
N PRO A 374 2.46 -6.60 4.57
CA PRO A 374 3.60 -6.27 3.71
C PRO A 374 3.42 -6.74 2.25
N ALA A 375 2.88 -7.96 2.07
CA ALA A 375 2.61 -8.51 0.74
C ALA A 375 1.55 -7.71 -0.02
N VAL A 376 0.50 -7.28 0.67
CA VAL A 376 -0.54 -6.41 0.11
C VAL A 376 0.04 -5.05 -0.26
N LYS A 377 0.86 -4.42 0.59
CA LYS A 377 1.53 -3.15 0.27
C LYS A 377 2.33 -3.25 -1.04
N GLY A 378 3.11 -4.33 -1.19
CA GLY A 378 3.86 -4.61 -2.42
C GLY A 378 2.97 -4.80 -3.65
N ALA A 379 1.96 -5.66 -3.54
CA ALA A 379 1.02 -5.94 -4.61
C ALA A 379 0.23 -4.70 -5.05
N LEU A 380 -0.15 -3.83 -4.09
CA LEU A 380 -0.82 -2.57 -4.35
C LEU A 380 0.04 -1.62 -5.18
N VAL A 381 1.32 -1.46 -4.84
CA VAL A 381 2.24 -0.65 -5.63
C VAL A 381 2.44 -1.24 -7.03
N SER A 382 2.55 -2.55 -7.15
CA SER A 382 2.59 -3.23 -8.46
C SER A 382 1.34 -2.93 -9.29
N HIS A 383 0.16 -3.05 -8.68
CA HIS A 383 -1.13 -2.81 -9.32
C HIS A 383 -1.28 -1.35 -9.80
N LEU A 384 -0.90 -0.36 -8.98
CA LEU A 384 -0.87 1.05 -9.38
C LEU A 384 0.06 1.28 -10.57
N ARG A 385 1.21 0.61 -10.62
CA ARG A 385 2.20 0.74 -11.69
C ARG A 385 1.77 0.03 -12.97
N GLU A 386 1.26 -1.19 -12.87
CA GLU A 386 1.06 -2.10 -14.00
C GLU A 386 -0.35 -2.03 -14.58
N MET A 387 -1.38 -1.88 -13.73
CA MET A 387 -2.77 -1.84 -14.16
C MET A 387 -3.25 -0.40 -14.39
N HIS A 388 -2.76 0.55 -13.60
CA HIS A 388 -3.13 1.97 -13.73
C HIS A 388 -2.10 2.82 -14.45
N ASP A 389 -0.91 2.25 -14.72
CA ASP A 389 0.19 2.93 -15.38
C ASP A 389 0.64 4.23 -14.67
N LEU A 390 0.67 4.22 -13.33
CA LEU A 390 1.08 5.37 -12.53
C LEU A 390 2.57 5.28 -12.19
N LYS A 391 3.24 6.44 -12.13
CA LYS A 391 4.58 6.55 -11.55
C LYS A 391 4.46 6.57 -10.02
N VAL A 392 4.92 5.51 -9.37
CA VAL A 392 4.78 5.36 -7.91
C VAL A 392 6.05 5.80 -7.17
N TRP A 393 5.90 6.73 -6.24
CA TRP A 393 6.87 7.02 -5.19
C TRP A 393 6.43 6.36 -3.89
N ALA A 394 7.22 5.45 -3.33
CA ALA A 394 6.91 4.81 -2.06
C ALA A 394 7.75 5.39 -0.92
N PHE A 395 7.09 5.64 0.21
CA PHE A 395 7.69 6.18 1.45
C PHE A 395 7.36 5.24 2.61
N GLY A 396 8.36 4.73 3.30
CA GLY A 396 8.19 3.88 4.48
C GLY A 396 9.45 3.83 5.33
N ASP A 397 9.34 3.41 6.59
CA ASP A 397 10.47 3.39 7.54
C ASP A 397 10.91 1.98 7.92
N SER A 398 10.05 0.96 7.71
CA SER A 398 10.13 -0.33 8.38
C SER A 398 10.33 -1.52 7.43
N CYS A 399 10.62 -2.70 7.99
CA CYS A 399 10.72 -3.95 7.23
C CYS A 399 9.39 -4.30 6.52
N LEU A 400 8.26 -3.84 7.06
CA LEU A 400 6.93 -4.10 6.50
C LEU A 400 6.73 -3.36 5.18
N ASP A 401 7.51 -2.31 4.94
CA ASP A 401 7.41 -1.46 3.76
C ASP A 401 8.35 -1.87 2.64
N LEU A 402 9.32 -2.76 2.91
CA LEU A 402 10.31 -3.18 1.92
C LEU A 402 9.68 -3.73 0.64
N GLN A 403 8.54 -4.43 0.75
CA GLN A 403 7.86 -4.95 -0.44
C GLN A 403 7.27 -3.83 -1.31
N MET A 404 6.67 -2.79 -0.73
CA MET A 404 6.18 -1.64 -1.51
C MET A 404 7.32 -0.79 -2.06
N LEU A 405 8.40 -0.62 -1.29
CA LEU A 405 9.61 0.09 -1.74
C LEU A 405 10.27 -0.62 -2.94
N LYS A 406 10.36 -1.96 -2.91
CA LYS A 406 10.89 -2.77 -4.02
C LYS A 406 10.06 -2.63 -5.30
N GLN A 407 8.75 -2.46 -5.20
CA GLN A 407 7.87 -2.33 -6.37
C GLN A 407 7.75 -0.89 -6.89
N ALA A 408 8.23 0.11 -6.16
CA ALA A 408 8.06 1.51 -6.57
C ALA A 408 9.00 1.94 -7.72
N ASN A 409 8.56 2.95 -8.49
CA ASN A 409 9.45 3.64 -9.43
C ASN A 409 10.47 4.52 -8.70
N GLU A 410 10.16 5.00 -7.51
CA GLU A 410 11.10 5.72 -6.66
C GLU A 410 10.84 5.31 -5.20
N ALA A 411 11.87 4.83 -4.52
CA ALA A 411 11.76 4.36 -3.13
C ALA A 411 12.48 5.33 -2.18
N VAL A 412 11.79 5.74 -1.12
CA VAL A 412 12.31 6.64 -0.10
C VAL A 412 12.12 6.00 1.28
N VAL A 413 13.23 5.70 1.94
CA VAL A 413 13.25 5.25 3.32
C VAL A 413 13.16 6.46 4.23
N VAL A 414 12.12 6.55 5.02
CA VAL A 414 11.97 7.60 6.02
C VAL A 414 12.78 7.22 7.26
N VAL A 415 13.58 8.15 7.76
CA VAL A 415 14.49 7.91 8.88
C VAL A 415 14.14 8.83 10.03
N GLY A 416 13.63 8.21 11.10
CA GLY A 416 13.33 8.81 12.39
C GLY A 416 14.42 8.61 13.45
N LYS A 417 14.13 9.10 14.66
CA LYS A 417 14.99 8.92 15.84
C LYS A 417 14.91 7.49 16.39
N ASP A 418 13.70 6.95 16.50
CA ASP A 418 13.48 5.61 17.02
C ASP A 418 13.65 4.59 15.89
N ARG A 419 14.74 3.83 15.94
CA ARG A 419 15.15 2.93 14.85
C ARG A 419 15.09 1.48 15.28
N SER A 420 14.42 0.67 14.48
CA SER A 420 14.60 -0.77 14.55
C SER A 420 15.95 -1.19 13.94
N LEU A 421 16.76 -1.92 14.72
CA LEU A 421 17.98 -2.57 14.22
C LEU A 421 17.68 -3.64 13.16
N SER A 422 16.51 -4.29 13.24
CA SER A 422 16.12 -5.31 12.26
C SER A 422 15.93 -4.73 10.85
N MET A 423 15.62 -3.43 10.75
CA MET A 423 15.47 -2.74 9.48
C MET A 423 16.81 -2.52 8.77
N GLU A 424 17.90 -2.25 9.48
CA GLU A 424 19.19 -2.00 8.84
C GLU A 424 19.69 -3.23 8.07
N GLY A 425 19.67 -4.41 8.70
CA GLY A 425 20.07 -5.67 8.03
C GLY A 425 19.14 -6.07 6.87
N ALA A 426 17.83 -5.86 7.04
CA ALA A 426 16.85 -6.15 6.00
C ALA A 426 16.98 -5.20 4.79
N LEU A 427 17.22 -3.92 5.05
CA LEU A 427 17.46 -2.90 4.03
C LEU A 427 18.77 -3.14 3.29
N ASP A 428 19.84 -3.49 4.01
CA ASP A 428 21.13 -3.86 3.44
C ASP A 428 20.97 -5.02 2.43
N THR A 429 20.28 -6.07 2.87
CA THR A 429 19.97 -7.24 2.05
C THR A 429 19.13 -6.86 0.83
N ALA A 430 18.11 -6.02 1.00
CA ALA A 430 17.26 -5.56 -0.09
C ALA A 430 18.03 -4.75 -1.14
N ILE A 431 18.93 -3.86 -0.72
CA ILE A 431 19.79 -3.07 -1.61
C ILE A 431 20.73 -3.99 -2.40
N ASN A 432 21.34 -4.97 -1.73
CA ASN A 432 22.21 -5.96 -2.39
C ASN A 432 21.43 -6.83 -3.40
N GLN A 433 20.12 -7.00 -3.20
CA GLN A 433 19.21 -7.67 -4.13
C GLN A 433 18.65 -6.74 -5.24
N GLY A 434 19.12 -5.50 -5.33
CA GLY A 434 18.76 -4.56 -6.40
C GLY A 434 17.75 -3.48 -6.03
N LEU A 435 17.39 -3.31 -4.75
CA LEU A 435 16.58 -2.15 -4.33
C LEU A 435 17.39 -0.85 -4.50
N ILE A 436 16.89 0.06 -5.33
CA ILE A 436 17.43 1.41 -5.46
C ILE A 436 16.54 2.36 -4.66
N ALA A 437 17.04 2.83 -3.53
CA ALA A 437 16.32 3.73 -2.63
C ALA A 437 17.15 4.95 -2.24
N ARG A 438 16.48 5.96 -1.68
CA ARG A 438 17.07 7.13 -1.02
C ARG A 438 16.57 7.20 0.42
N GLN A 439 17.23 7.98 1.28
CA GLN A 439 16.77 8.19 2.65
C GLN A 439 16.40 9.64 2.92
N MET A 440 15.23 9.84 3.53
CA MET A 440 14.75 11.15 3.98
C MET A 440 14.85 11.22 5.50
N LEU A 441 15.59 12.21 6.00
CA LEU A 441 15.74 12.46 7.43
C LEU A 441 14.59 13.36 7.90
N VAL A 442 13.82 12.93 8.91
CA VAL A 442 12.65 13.68 9.43
C VAL A 442 13.02 14.78 10.43
N SER A 443 14.32 15.01 10.65
CA SER A 443 14.85 16.24 11.24
C SER A 443 16.38 16.29 11.07
N ALA A 444 16.97 17.48 11.20
CA ALA A 444 18.41 17.69 11.09
C ALA A 444 19.25 16.92 12.13
N ASN A 445 18.63 16.50 13.24
CA ASN A 445 19.31 15.80 14.34
C ASN A 445 19.35 14.28 14.15
N VAL A 446 18.80 13.76 13.05
CA VAL A 446 18.75 12.33 12.76
C VAL A 446 19.91 11.96 11.86
N THR A 447 20.70 10.96 12.25
CA THR A 447 21.78 10.45 11.41
C THR A 447 21.26 9.53 10.29
N PRO A 448 21.95 9.43 9.14
CA PRO A 448 21.64 8.42 8.13
C PRO A 448 21.63 6.97 8.68
N ARG A 449 20.77 6.09 8.13
CA ARG A 449 20.72 4.65 8.50
C ARG A 449 21.91 3.86 7.96
N LEU A 450 22.19 4.02 6.68
CA LEU A 450 23.35 3.44 5.99
C LEU A 450 24.26 4.57 5.50
N THR A 451 25.46 4.22 5.04
CA THR A 451 26.35 5.19 4.41
C THR A 451 25.67 5.88 3.23
N ILE A 452 25.99 7.16 3.02
CA ILE A 452 25.38 7.97 1.96
C ILE A 452 25.64 7.37 0.56
N ASP A 453 26.76 6.66 0.38
CA ASP A 453 27.07 5.96 -0.87
C ASP A 453 26.11 4.80 -1.15
N ARG A 454 25.68 4.09 -0.10
CA ARG A 454 24.77 2.95 -0.25
C ARG A 454 23.31 3.36 -0.25
N LEU A 455 22.97 4.40 0.51
CA LEU A 455 21.62 4.94 0.60
C LEU A 455 21.71 6.47 0.52
N PRO A 456 21.65 7.06 -0.69
CA PRO A 456 21.82 8.50 -0.85
C PRO A 456 20.74 9.32 -0.16
N LEU A 457 21.09 10.56 0.24
CA LEU A 457 20.13 11.49 0.84
C LEU A 457 19.05 11.89 -0.17
N PHE A 458 17.82 12.00 0.34
CA PHE A 458 16.67 12.49 -0.39
C PHE A 458 16.60 14.02 -0.29
N ASP A 459 16.89 14.71 -1.39
CA ASP A 459 16.70 16.16 -1.52
C ASP A 459 15.21 16.46 -1.77
N GLN A 460 14.55 16.95 -0.73
CA GLN A 460 13.12 17.24 -0.75
C GLN A 460 12.77 18.35 -1.75
N SER A 461 13.60 19.38 -1.89
CA SER A 461 13.37 20.49 -2.82
C SER A 461 13.38 20.01 -4.26
N LYS A 462 14.37 19.19 -4.63
CA LYS A 462 14.43 18.56 -5.96
C LYS A 462 13.31 17.55 -6.16
N ALA A 463 12.97 16.78 -5.13
CA ALA A 463 11.91 15.78 -5.23
C ALA A 463 10.54 16.40 -5.47
N LYS A 464 10.21 17.53 -4.83
CA LYS A 464 8.96 18.25 -5.09
C LYS A 464 8.84 18.66 -6.55
N ALA A 465 9.92 19.16 -7.16
CA ALA A 465 9.94 19.48 -8.58
C ALA A 465 9.72 18.22 -9.45
N LEU A 466 10.37 17.11 -9.13
CA LEU A 466 10.26 15.85 -9.88
C LEU A 466 8.92 15.14 -9.73
N ILE A 467 8.29 15.22 -8.55
CA ILE A 467 6.97 14.68 -8.26
C ILE A 467 5.93 15.53 -8.99
N SER A 468 6.06 16.85 -8.92
CA SER A 468 5.15 17.81 -9.57
C SER A 468 5.43 18.05 -11.05
N ALA A 469 6.46 17.45 -11.65
CA ALA A 469 6.71 17.58 -13.08
C ALA A 469 5.78 16.62 -13.83
N PRO A 470 4.86 17.12 -14.67
CA PRO A 470 4.04 16.25 -15.51
C PRO A 470 4.92 15.53 -16.54
N PHE A 471 4.41 14.43 -17.08
CA PHE A 471 5.06 13.81 -18.24
C PHE A 471 5.10 14.79 -19.42
N LEU A 472 3.98 15.48 -19.68
CA LEU A 472 3.83 16.43 -20.77
C LEU A 472 3.63 17.84 -20.20
N SER A 473 4.53 18.74 -20.57
CA SER A 473 4.38 20.18 -20.39
C SER A 473 4.18 20.82 -21.77
N HIS A 474 3.08 21.56 -21.98
CA HIS A 474 2.83 22.20 -23.28
C HIS A 474 2.34 23.63 -23.19
N ALA A 475 2.61 24.39 -24.26
CA ALA A 475 2.18 25.78 -24.40
C ALA A 475 0.95 25.99 -25.31
N THR A 476 0.22 24.92 -25.65
CA THR A 476 -0.90 24.92 -26.62
C THR A 476 -1.85 26.11 -26.44
N ASP A 477 -2.30 26.34 -25.21
CA ASP A 477 -3.29 27.38 -24.88
C ASP A 477 -2.67 28.65 -24.27
N LYS A 478 -1.32 28.72 -24.19
CA LYS A 478 -0.63 29.92 -23.71
C LYS A 478 -0.54 30.96 -24.83
N PRO A 479 -0.81 32.25 -24.57
CA PRO A 479 -0.66 33.30 -25.57
C PRO A 479 0.72 33.30 -26.27
N ALA A 480 1.80 33.09 -25.51
CA ALA A 480 3.15 32.97 -26.07
C ALA A 480 3.28 31.77 -27.03
N GLY A 481 2.71 30.62 -26.67
CA GLY A 481 2.70 29.42 -27.52
C GLY A 481 1.92 29.64 -28.82
N MET A 482 0.77 30.32 -28.76
CA MET A 482 -0.04 30.67 -29.92
C MET A 482 0.71 31.60 -30.89
N LEU A 483 1.40 32.61 -30.36
CA LEU A 483 2.20 33.54 -31.14
C LEU A 483 3.40 32.84 -31.80
N LEU A 484 4.15 32.04 -31.05
CA LEU A 484 5.32 31.33 -31.54
C LEU A 484 4.95 30.24 -32.58
N THR A 485 3.79 29.60 -32.43
CA THR A 485 3.33 28.58 -33.37
C THR A 485 2.88 29.15 -34.72
N THR A 486 2.39 30.40 -34.73
CA THR A 486 1.81 31.03 -35.93
C THR A 486 2.77 31.00 -37.14
N PRO A 487 4.01 31.52 -37.05
CA PRO A 487 4.92 31.51 -38.20
C PRO A 487 5.40 30.10 -38.60
N MET A 488 5.40 29.13 -37.68
CA MET A 488 5.76 27.73 -37.98
C MET A 488 4.71 27.05 -38.88
N ARG A 489 3.47 27.52 -38.83
CA ARG A 489 2.33 26.95 -39.58
C ARG A 489 2.02 27.67 -40.87
N ASP A 490 2.47 28.92 -41.03
CA ASP A 490 2.21 29.68 -42.24
C ASP A 490 2.90 29.02 -43.44
N ALA A 491 2.12 28.51 -44.39
CA ALA A 491 2.62 27.84 -45.58
C ALA A 491 3.47 28.76 -46.47
N ARG A 492 3.33 30.09 -46.32
CA ARG A 492 4.12 31.10 -47.03
C ARG A 492 5.52 31.25 -46.45
N ILE A 493 5.74 30.80 -45.21
CA ILE A 493 7.02 30.89 -44.51
C ILE A 493 7.82 29.59 -44.72
N LYS A 494 9.04 29.73 -45.26
CA LYS A 494 9.98 28.64 -45.57
C LYS A 494 11.43 29.10 -45.38
N GLY A 495 12.37 28.17 -45.42
CA GLY A 495 13.81 28.47 -45.38
C GLY A 495 14.24 29.16 -44.08
N ALA A 496 15.13 30.14 -44.18
CA ALA A 496 15.72 30.83 -43.04
C ALA A 496 14.68 31.44 -42.07
N VAL A 497 13.58 31.99 -42.60
CA VAL A 497 12.52 32.57 -41.76
C VAL A 497 11.81 31.49 -40.95
N LEU A 498 11.55 30.32 -41.55
CA LEU A 498 10.97 29.19 -40.83
C LEU A 498 11.94 28.63 -39.78
N ARG A 499 13.24 28.54 -40.11
CA ARG A 499 14.28 28.14 -39.15
C ARG A 499 14.32 29.08 -37.94
N ASN A 500 14.25 30.40 -38.16
CA ASN A 500 14.18 31.38 -37.08
C ASN A 500 12.92 31.20 -36.21
N ALA A 501 11.77 30.86 -36.79
CA ALA A 501 10.57 30.57 -36.02
C ALA A 501 10.74 29.34 -35.10
N HIS A 502 11.32 28.25 -35.63
CA HIS A 502 11.63 27.06 -34.83
C HIS A 502 12.69 27.33 -33.75
N HIS A 503 13.68 28.16 -34.06
CA HIS A 503 14.69 28.62 -33.11
C HIS A 503 14.05 29.40 -31.94
N SER A 504 13.21 30.40 -32.22
CA SER A 504 12.50 31.15 -31.17
C SER A 504 11.62 30.24 -30.31
N ALA A 505 10.96 29.25 -30.92
CA ALA A 505 10.20 28.25 -30.17
C ALA A 505 11.10 27.40 -29.25
N GLY A 506 12.24 26.92 -29.75
CA GLY A 506 13.20 26.14 -28.96
C GLY A 506 13.73 26.92 -27.76
N HIS A 507 14.09 28.19 -27.96
CA HIS A 507 14.56 29.09 -26.91
C HIS A 507 13.50 29.29 -25.81
N TYR A 508 12.26 29.58 -26.22
CA TYR A 508 11.14 29.73 -25.28
C TYR A 508 10.90 28.44 -24.47
N LEU A 509 10.84 27.28 -25.12
CA LEU A 509 10.59 26.01 -24.45
C LEU A 509 11.71 25.65 -23.46
N ALA A 510 12.95 25.97 -23.81
CA ALA A 510 14.11 25.78 -22.94
C ALA A 510 13.98 26.60 -21.64
N ILE A 511 13.75 27.91 -21.76
CA ILE A 511 13.67 28.82 -20.61
C ILE A 511 12.46 28.53 -19.74
N GLU A 512 11.28 28.31 -20.34
CA GLU A 512 10.03 28.14 -19.59
C GLU A 512 9.91 26.75 -18.93
N TYR A 513 10.19 25.69 -19.70
CA TYR A 513 9.83 24.33 -19.28
C TYR A 513 11.05 23.45 -18.97
N VAL A 514 12.10 23.47 -19.80
CA VAL A 514 13.26 22.59 -19.58
C VAL A 514 13.99 22.98 -18.30
N SER A 515 14.16 24.29 -18.04
CA SER A 515 14.74 24.80 -16.79
C SER A 515 13.96 24.37 -15.55
N SER A 516 12.62 24.33 -15.65
CA SER A 516 11.73 23.90 -14.56
C SER A 516 11.86 22.39 -14.28
N ILE A 517 12.15 21.59 -15.30
CA ILE A 517 12.30 20.13 -15.19
C ILE A 517 13.67 19.73 -14.65
N LEU A 518 14.75 20.33 -15.20
CA LEU A 518 16.13 19.98 -14.84
C LEU A 518 16.66 20.78 -13.64
N GLY A 519 16.04 21.92 -13.32
CA GLY A 519 16.46 22.83 -12.26
C GLY A 519 17.49 23.85 -12.71
N ILE A 520 17.78 24.81 -11.82
CA ILE A 520 18.77 25.88 -12.03
C ILE A 520 19.80 25.90 -10.90
N ASP A 521 21.04 26.21 -11.23
CA ASP A 521 22.12 26.45 -10.29
C ASP A 521 22.43 27.93 -10.17
N GLN A 522 22.84 28.35 -8.97
CA GLN A 522 23.43 29.65 -8.73
C GLN A 522 24.91 29.63 -9.09
N HIS A 523 25.41 30.72 -9.64
CA HIS A 523 26.83 30.93 -9.85
C HIS A 523 27.20 32.39 -9.62
N GLU A 524 28.44 32.65 -9.22
CA GLU A 524 28.94 34.01 -9.15
C GLU A 524 29.22 34.55 -10.55
N MET A 525 28.79 35.78 -10.79
CA MET A 525 29.09 36.53 -12.00
C MET A 525 29.57 37.94 -11.65
N PRO A 526 30.43 38.56 -12.49
CA PRO A 526 30.81 39.96 -12.33
C PRO A 526 29.58 40.86 -12.41
N HIS A 527 29.42 41.75 -11.44
CA HIS A 527 28.40 42.79 -11.51
C HIS A 527 28.89 43.92 -12.43
N VAL A 528 27.96 44.69 -13.03
CA VAL A 528 28.27 45.86 -13.86
C VAL A 528 29.04 46.97 -13.12
N GLN A 529 29.04 46.91 -11.79
CA GLN A 529 29.83 47.79 -10.94
C GLN A 529 31.19 47.16 -10.74
N ALA A 530 32.25 47.90 -11.04
CA ALA A 530 33.62 47.43 -10.90
C ALA A 530 33.87 46.82 -9.51
N ASN A 531 34.58 45.70 -9.48
CA ASN A 531 34.99 44.97 -8.27
C ASN A 531 33.83 44.45 -7.40
N LYS A 532 32.63 44.25 -7.97
CA LYS A 532 31.53 43.55 -7.29
C LYS A 532 31.17 42.28 -8.02
N SER A 533 30.92 41.20 -7.28
CA SER A 533 30.26 40.00 -7.79
C SER A 533 28.78 40.02 -7.41
N THR A 534 27.96 39.31 -8.17
CA THR A 534 26.56 39.04 -7.85
C THR A 534 26.20 37.62 -8.25
N ILE A 535 24.99 37.16 -7.91
CA ILE A 535 24.54 35.80 -8.19
C ILE A 535 23.76 35.80 -9.51
N GLY A 536 24.27 35.04 -10.48
CA GLY A 536 23.58 34.66 -11.69
C GLY A 536 22.96 33.26 -11.57
N HIS A 537 22.15 32.89 -12.56
CA HIS A 537 21.51 31.57 -12.64
C HIS A 537 21.82 30.92 -13.98
N LYS A 538 21.99 29.60 -13.98
CA LYS A 538 22.21 28.78 -15.17
C LYS A 538 21.51 27.44 -15.02
N LEU A 539 21.43 26.63 -16.08
CA LEU A 539 20.82 25.31 -15.99
C LEU A 539 21.61 24.42 -15.01
N HIS A 540 20.91 23.57 -14.25
CA HIS A 540 21.59 22.63 -13.36
C HIS A 540 22.51 21.69 -14.15
N ASN A 541 23.78 21.59 -13.73
CA ASN A 541 24.81 20.81 -14.43
C ASN A 541 24.93 21.11 -15.93
N GLU A 542 24.72 22.36 -16.35
CA GLU A 542 24.66 22.79 -17.77
C GLU A 542 25.80 22.21 -18.63
N ALA A 543 27.05 22.31 -18.16
CA ALA A 543 28.24 21.86 -18.89
C ALA A 543 28.32 20.33 -19.14
N THR A 544 27.50 19.55 -18.45
CA THR A 544 27.41 18.09 -18.61
C THR A 544 26.02 17.66 -19.10
N THR A 545 25.18 18.63 -19.50
CA THR A 545 23.91 18.38 -20.18
C THR A 545 24.15 18.43 -21.69
N MET A 546 23.60 17.46 -22.43
CA MET A 546 23.74 17.39 -23.88
C MET A 546 22.44 17.71 -24.59
N ILE A 547 22.46 18.66 -25.52
CA ILE A 547 21.40 18.95 -26.49
C ILE A 547 21.68 18.12 -27.74
N THR A 548 20.76 17.22 -28.04
CA THR A 548 20.81 16.34 -29.23
C THR A 548 19.79 16.81 -30.26
N ALA A 549 20.28 17.40 -31.35
CA ALA A 549 19.46 17.73 -32.50
C ALA A 549 19.16 16.46 -33.31
N ILE A 550 17.89 16.02 -33.32
CA ILE A 550 17.44 14.89 -34.13
C ILE A 550 17.30 15.38 -35.57
N MET A 551 18.17 14.85 -36.42
CA MET A 551 18.30 15.33 -37.78
C MET A 551 17.19 14.80 -38.68
N ARG A 552 16.72 15.58 -39.65
CA ARG A 552 17.11 16.97 -39.95
C ARG A 552 16.20 18.01 -39.30
N GLY A 553 14.96 17.63 -38.97
CA GLY A 553 13.91 18.56 -38.55
C GLY A 553 14.18 19.26 -37.22
N GLY A 554 14.90 18.65 -36.29
CA GLY A 554 15.14 19.20 -34.95
C GLY A 554 16.18 20.32 -34.88
N GLU A 555 17.04 20.47 -35.89
CA GLU A 555 18.25 21.31 -35.82
C GLU A 555 17.96 22.78 -35.45
N SER A 556 17.07 23.44 -36.20
CA SER A 556 16.79 24.86 -35.96
C SER A 556 16.22 25.13 -34.57
N MET A 557 15.40 24.22 -34.06
CA MET A 557 14.86 24.31 -32.70
C MET A 557 15.94 24.02 -31.65
N ALA A 558 16.81 23.04 -31.90
CA ALA A 558 17.91 22.70 -31.02
C ALA A 558 18.86 23.89 -30.84
N PHE A 559 19.14 24.66 -31.89
CA PHE A 559 19.93 25.88 -31.77
C PHE A 559 19.29 26.90 -30.82
N GLY A 560 17.97 27.06 -30.83
CA GLY A 560 17.28 27.89 -29.85
C GLY A 560 17.45 27.40 -28.41
N VAL A 561 17.40 26.07 -28.20
CA VAL A 561 17.71 25.47 -26.89
C VAL A 561 19.16 25.74 -26.48
N SER A 562 20.10 25.65 -27.42
CA SER A 562 21.52 25.89 -27.19
C SER A 562 21.83 27.35 -26.87
N GLU A 563 21.09 28.28 -27.47
CA GLU A 563 21.19 29.70 -27.14
C GLU A 563 20.77 29.97 -25.68
N ALA A 564 19.74 29.27 -25.19
CA ALA A 564 19.31 29.37 -23.81
C ALA A 564 20.30 28.72 -22.83
N PHE A 565 20.98 27.64 -23.24
CA PHE A 565 21.91 26.86 -22.41
C PHE A 565 23.32 26.84 -23.02
N GLN A 566 24.01 27.97 -22.92
CA GLN A 566 25.23 28.25 -23.68
C GLN A 566 26.40 27.29 -23.39
N ASN A 567 26.46 26.70 -22.19
CA ASN A 567 27.52 25.76 -21.84
C ASN A 567 27.16 24.29 -22.11
N ALA A 568 25.94 24.00 -22.56
CA ALA A 568 25.51 22.64 -22.84
C ALA A 568 26.23 22.05 -24.07
N ILE A 569 26.49 20.75 -24.03
CA ILE A 569 27.14 20.04 -25.14
C ILE A 569 26.12 19.93 -26.29
N PHE A 570 26.50 20.34 -27.50
CA PHE A 570 25.63 20.24 -28.68
C PHE A 570 26.05 19.09 -29.59
N LYS A 571 25.11 18.21 -29.95
CA LYS A 571 25.36 17.05 -30.83
C LYS A 571 24.25 16.87 -31.85
N HIS A 572 24.63 16.67 -33.11
CA HIS A 572 23.71 16.17 -34.14
C HIS A 572 23.62 14.64 -34.06
N ALA A 573 22.42 14.09 -34.27
CA ALA A 573 22.18 12.66 -34.39
C ALA A 573 21.15 12.38 -35.48
N ASN A 574 21.49 11.52 -36.44
CA ASN A 574 20.55 10.98 -37.42
C ASN A 574 19.86 9.73 -36.85
N ASP A 575 20.61 8.92 -36.12
CA ASP A 575 20.16 7.64 -35.60
C ASP A 575 20.50 7.49 -34.11
N PRO A 576 19.76 6.67 -33.34
CA PRO A 576 20.05 6.43 -31.93
C PRO A 576 21.50 5.97 -31.69
N GLN A 577 22.07 5.20 -32.61
CA GLN A 577 23.44 4.66 -32.51
C GLN A 577 24.53 5.74 -32.50
N ASP A 578 24.22 6.96 -32.96
CA ASP A 578 25.14 8.09 -32.87
C ASP A 578 25.44 8.49 -31.41
N LEU A 579 24.61 8.06 -30.45
CA LEU A 579 24.78 8.25 -29.02
C LEU A 579 25.52 7.04 -28.41
N THR A 580 26.84 7.04 -28.46
CA THR A 580 27.67 5.93 -27.94
C THR A 580 27.81 5.97 -26.42
N ALA A 581 28.14 4.82 -25.81
CA ALA A 581 28.36 4.72 -24.36
C ALA A 581 29.41 5.73 -23.85
N GLN A 582 30.48 5.95 -24.61
CA GLN A 582 31.55 6.89 -24.30
C GLN A 582 31.06 8.34 -24.27
N ILE A 583 30.21 8.74 -25.23
CA ILE A 583 29.59 10.07 -25.26
C ILE A 583 28.63 10.24 -24.09
N LEU A 584 27.88 9.20 -23.77
CA LEU A 584 26.86 9.26 -22.74
C LEU A 584 27.43 9.22 -21.32
N GLN A 585 28.57 8.58 -21.07
CA GLN A 585 29.15 8.37 -19.74
C GLN A 585 29.40 9.65 -18.89
N PRO A 586 29.95 10.76 -19.43
CA PRO A 586 30.17 11.96 -18.63
C PRO A 586 28.90 12.79 -18.37
N LEU A 587 27.78 12.45 -19.01
CA LEU A 587 26.59 13.31 -19.00
C LEU A 587 25.76 13.19 -17.72
N SER A 588 25.15 14.31 -17.34
CA SER A 588 24.19 14.44 -16.25
C SER A 588 22.74 14.49 -16.72
N ALA A 589 22.46 14.94 -17.95
CA ALA A 589 21.14 14.96 -18.59
C ALA A 589 21.25 15.02 -20.12
N ILE A 590 20.17 14.64 -20.81
CA ILE A 590 20.04 14.71 -22.28
C ILE A 590 18.75 15.43 -22.66
N ILE A 591 18.86 16.36 -23.60
CA ILE A 591 17.73 17.06 -24.22
C ILE A 591 17.64 16.58 -25.67
N LEU A 592 16.61 15.79 -26.00
CA LEU A 592 16.35 15.32 -27.37
C LEU A 592 15.44 16.33 -28.06
N VAL A 593 15.86 16.91 -29.18
CA VAL A 593 15.11 17.98 -29.86
C VAL A 593 14.69 17.53 -31.24
N ASP A 594 13.37 17.51 -31.48
CA ASP A 594 12.77 17.25 -32.79
C ASP A 594 11.63 18.24 -33.04
N SER A 595 11.49 18.76 -34.25
CA SER A 595 10.50 19.80 -34.53
C SER A 595 9.06 19.31 -34.50
N VAL A 596 8.82 18.05 -34.91
CA VAL A 596 7.47 17.47 -35.01
C VAL A 596 7.49 16.00 -34.61
N ILE A 597 6.68 15.64 -33.62
CA ILE A 597 6.50 14.27 -33.17
C ILE A 597 5.10 13.77 -33.59
N ASN A 598 5.07 12.99 -34.67
CA ASN A 598 3.82 12.45 -35.23
C ASN A 598 3.42 11.10 -34.62
N SER A 599 4.29 10.09 -34.71
CA SER A 599 4.03 8.73 -34.18
C SER A 599 4.79 8.43 -32.90
N GLY A 600 5.78 9.26 -32.53
CA GLY A 600 6.66 9.02 -31.39
C GLY A 600 7.71 7.92 -31.59
N THR A 601 7.71 7.24 -32.72
CA THR A 601 8.60 6.08 -32.99
C THR A 601 10.08 6.44 -32.95
N THR A 602 10.48 7.56 -33.57
CA THR A 602 11.84 8.09 -33.52
C THR A 602 12.29 8.34 -32.08
N ILE A 603 11.49 9.10 -31.32
CA ILE A 603 11.79 9.42 -29.92
C ILE A 603 11.90 8.15 -29.07
N ARG A 604 11.01 7.16 -29.26
CA ARG A 604 11.12 5.86 -28.60
C ARG A 604 12.49 5.22 -28.86
N GLY A 605 12.92 5.14 -30.12
CA GLY A 605 14.21 4.53 -30.47
C GLY A 605 15.39 5.23 -29.77
N PHE A 606 15.38 6.56 -29.72
CA PHE A 606 16.40 7.32 -28.99
C PHE A 606 16.36 7.07 -27.48
N VAL A 607 15.17 7.10 -26.88
CA VAL A 607 15.01 6.87 -25.43
C VAL A 607 15.42 5.46 -25.04
N GLU A 608 14.96 4.44 -25.74
CA GLU A 608 15.29 3.03 -25.46
C GLU A 608 16.80 2.80 -25.58
N HIS A 609 17.43 3.34 -26.63
CA HIS A 609 18.88 3.26 -26.81
C HIS A 609 19.66 3.96 -25.68
N VAL A 610 19.28 5.20 -25.34
CA VAL A 610 19.89 5.92 -24.22
C VAL A 610 19.68 5.16 -22.91
N ARG A 611 18.51 4.56 -22.68
CA ARG A 611 18.19 3.81 -21.46
C ARG A 611 18.98 2.51 -21.35
N ALA A 612 19.25 1.84 -22.47
CA ALA A 612 20.12 0.66 -22.50
C ALA A 612 21.56 0.99 -22.07
N LEU A 613 22.05 2.19 -22.37
CA LEU A 613 23.42 2.63 -22.05
C LEU A 613 23.51 3.40 -20.71
N ARG A 614 22.48 4.17 -20.36
CA ARG A 614 22.38 4.99 -19.15
C ARG A 614 20.97 4.86 -18.55
N PRO A 615 20.74 3.88 -17.66
CA PRO A 615 19.41 3.56 -17.14
C PRO A 615 18.69 4.71 -16.41
N LEU A 616 19.45 5.63 -15.79
CA LEU A 616 18.92 6.66 -14.89
C LEU A 616 19.11 8.11 -15.35
N ILE A 617 19.73 8.35 -16.50
CA ILE A 617 20.01 9.72 -16.96
C ILE A 617 18.68 10.46 -17.25
N PRO A 618 18.41 11.67 -16.73
CA PRO A 618 17.26 12.47 -17.13
C PRO A 618 17.22 12.68 -18.66
N ILE A 619 16.05 12.46 -19.26
CA ILE A 619 15.81 12.73 -20.68
C ILE A 619 14.65 13.72 -20.78
N VAL A 620 14.89 14.85 -21.46
CA VAL A 620 13.85 15.83 -21.80
C VAL A 620 13.71 15.89 -23.30
N VAL A 621 12.52 15.56 -23.81
CA VAL A 621 12.19 15.65 -25.23
C VAL A 621 11.57 17.02 -25.48
N VAL A 622 12.09 17.79 -26.43
CA VAL A 622 11.60 19.13 -26.78
C VAL A 622 11.07 19.09 -28.21
N THR A 623 9.85 19.58 -28.41
CA THR A 623 9.24 19.65 -29.75
C THR A 623 8.39 20.87 -29.98
N GLY A 624 8.27 21.26 -31.25
CA GLY A 624 7.30 22.26 -31.67
C GLY A 624 5.87 21.71 -31.65
N VAL A 625 5.69 20.49 -32.17
CA VAL A 625 4.36 19.88 -32.27
C VAL A 625 4.42 18.42 -31.86
N VAL A 626 3.52 18.01 -30.98
CA VAL A 626 3.26 16.59 -30.70
C VAL A 626 1.82 16.22 -31.06
N HIS A 627 1.65 15.05 -31.65
CA HIS A 627 0.33 14.50 -31.90
C HIS A 627 -0.32 13.96 -30.62
N ARG A 628 -1.60 14.28 -30.38
CA ARG A 628 -2.35 13.85 -29.18
C ARG A 628 -2.26 12.35 -28.93
N ASP A 629 -2.44 11.52 -29.96
CA ASP A 629 -2.37 10.04 -29.83
C ASP A 629 -1.05 9.52 -29.25
N CYS A 630 0.05 10.28 -29.33
CA CYS A 630 1.33 9.89 -28.75
C CYS A 630 1.36 10.05 -27.22
N VAL A 631 0.56 10.96 -26.68
CA VAL A 631 0.67 11.48 -25.31
C VAL A 631 -0.54 11.17 -24.43
N VAL A 632 -1.67 10.77 -25.02
CA VAL A 632 -2.82 10.20 -24.29
C VAL A 632 -2.41 8.97 -23.47
N ARG A 633 -3.26 8.57 -22.53
CA ARG A 633 -2.98 7.47 -21.56
C ARG A 633 -2.40 6.22 -22.22
N ASN A 634 -2.87 5.80 -23.39
CA ASN A 634 -2.39 4.61 -24.10
C ASN A 634 -1.40 4.90 -25.25
N GLY A 635 -1.00 6.16 -25.40
CA GLY A 635 -0.10 6.62 -26.44
C GLY A 635 1.33 6.11 -26.26
N LEU A 636 2.06 6.02 -27.38
CA LEU A 636 3.40 5.43 -27.42
C LEU A 636 4.38 6.09 -26.45
N LEU A 637 4.45 7.43 -26.46
CA LEU A 637 5.41 8.18 -25.65
C LEU A 637 5.01 8.19 -24.18
N ARG A 638 3.70 8.16 -23.92
CA ARG A 638 3.19 8.03 -22.56
C ARG A 638 3.60 6.71 -21.94
N LYS A 639 3.41 5.59 -22.65
CA LYS A 639 3.85 4.25 -22.23
C LYS A 639 5.37 4.20 -22.06
N LEU A 640 6.12 4.79 -22.98
CA LEU A 640 7.57 4.89 -22.92
C LEU A 640 8.06 5.58 -21.64
N ALA A 641 7.48 6.72 -21.28
CA ALA A 641 7.86 7.46 -20.08
C ALA A 641 7.43 6.79 -18.77
N ARG A 642 6.51 5.83 -18.82
CA ARG A 642 6.14 4.98 -17.68
C ARG A 642 7.13 3.84 -17.50
N LEU A 643 7.52 3.20 -18.60
CA LEU A 643 8.54 2.15 -18.62
C LEU A 643 9.91 2.69 -18.18
N HIS A 644 10.22 3.93 -18.53
CA HIS A 644 11.52 4.55 -18.28
C HIS A 644 11.42 5.73 -17.32
N ARG A 645 12.13 5.63 -16.18
CA ARG A 645 12.18 6.71 -15.18
C ARG A 645 12.76 8.00 -15.79
N ARG A 646 12.29 9.16 -15.32
CA ARG A 646 12.82 10.50 -15.63
C ARG A 646 12.86 10.84 -17.13
N VAL A 647 11.77 10.55 -17.83
CA VAL A 647 11.54 10.99 -19.22
C VAL A 647 10.41 12.02 -19.22
N HIS A 648 10.68 13.21 -19.75
CA HIS A 648 9.72 14.31 -19.84
C HIS A 648 9.59 14.78 -21.28
N LEU A 649 8.40 15.27 -21.65
CA LEU A 649 8.10 15.82 -22.96
C LEU A 649 7.65 17.27 -22.80
N VAL A 650 8.29 18.15 -23.55
CA VAL A 650 8.00 19.58 -23.64
C VAL A 650 7.56 19.87 -25.06
N ALA A 651 6.37 20.44 -25.23
CA ALA A 651 5.82 20.76 -26.54
C ALA A 651 5.36 22.22 -26.63
N LEU A 652 5.60 22.88 -27.76
CA LEU A 652 4.94 24.17 -28.01
C LEU A 652 3.43 23.97 -28.20
N ARG A 653 3.04 22.89 -28.90
CA ARG A 653 1.64 22.58 -29.20
C ARG A 653 1.33 21.09 -29.23
N GLU A 654 0.21 20.70 -28.63
CA GLU A 654 -0.48 19.43 -28.88
C GLU A 654 -1.48 19.56 -30.05
N SER A 655 -1.51 18.58 -30.95
CA SER A 655 -2.37 18.61 -32.14
C SER A 655 -3.16 17.33 -32.33
N ASP A 656 -4.44 17.46 -32.70
CA ASP A 656 -5.30 16.35 -33.13
C ASP A 656 -5.06 15.92 -34.60
N ASN A 657 -4.24 16.67 -35.34
CA ASN A 657 -4.01 16.44 -36.77
C ASN A 657 -2.79 15.54 -36.98
N ARG A 658 -3.03 14.28 -37.35
CA ARG A 658 -1.96 13.35 -37.74
C ARG A 658 -1.57 13.59 -39.19
N PHE A 659 -0.47 14.32 -39.40
CA PHE A 659 0.02 14.60 -40.74
C PHE A 659 1.52 14.36 -40.85
N VAL A 660 1.90 13.31 -41.60
CA VAL A 660 3.28 13.08 -42.01
C VAL A 660 3.48 13.82 -43.32
N GLY A 661 4.26 14.89 -43.30
CA GLY A 661 4.58 15.63 -44.51
C GLY A 661 5.37 14.77 -45.49
N LEU A 662 5.01 14.85 -46.77
CA LEU A 662 5.74 14.24 -47.87
C LEU A 662 6.08 15.34 -48.89
N GLY A 663 7.33 15.40 -49.34
CA GLY A 663 7.80 16.39 -50.31
C GLY A 663 7.63 17.83 -49.83
N GLN A 664 6.67 18.57 -50.43
CA GLN A 664 6.42 20.00 -50.19
C GLN A 664 5.89 20.35 -48.79
N THR A 665 5.36 19.36 -48.08
CA THR A 665 4.75 19.56 -46.75
C THR A 665 5.60 19.00 -45.60
N ASP A 666 6.73 18.35 -45.91
CA ASP A 666 7.69 17.88 -44.92
C ASP A 666 8.39 19.05 -44.22
N THR A 667 8.44 19.00 -42.89
CA THR A 667 9.02 20.08 -42.07
C THR A 667 10.52 20.24 -42.35
N GLY A 668 11.27 19.14 -42.47
CA GLY A 668 12.69 19.20 -42.81
C GLY A 668 12.91 19.88 -44.16
N ASN A 669 12.15 19.48 -45.18
CA ASN A 669 12.26 20.08 -46.51
C ASN A 669 11.90 21.57 -46.53
N ARG A 670 10.87 21.99 -45.78
CA ARG A 670 10.49 23.40 -45.67
C ARG A 670 11.54 24.24 -44.93
N LEU A 671 12.18 23.68 -43.90
CA LEU A 671 13.24 24.36 -43.14
C LEU A 671 14.47 24.66 -44.01
N PHE A 672 14.81 23.77 -44.94
CA PHE A 672 16.01 23.88 -45.77
C PHE A 672 15.75 24.22 -47.24
N ASN A 673 14.50 24.50 -47.62
CA ASN A 673 14.07 24.75 -49.00
C ASN A 673 14.43 23.60 -49.97
N THR A 674 14.39 22.36 -49.50
CA THR A 674 14.70 21.15 -50.29
C THR A 674 13.45 20.45 -50.80
N THR A 675 12.29 21.12 -50.82
CA THR A 675 10.99 20.51 -51.19
C THR A 675 10.89 20.02 -52.64
N HIS A 676 11.85 20.39 -53.49
CA HIS A 676 11.97 19.97 -54.89
C HIS A 676 13.07 18.94 -55.11
N LEU A 677 13.87 18.64 -54.08
CA LEU A 677 14.89 17.59 -54.15
C LEU A 677 14.20 16.23 -53.91
N PRO A 678 14.61 15.18 -54.65
CA PRO A 678 14.03 13.84 -54.54
C PRO A 678 14.22 13.19 -53.18
#